data_AF-A0A256WAC0-F1
#
_entry.id   AF-A0A256WAC0-F1
#
_cell.length_a   1.000
_cell.length_b   1.000
_cell.length_c   1.000
_cell.angle_alpha   90.00
_cell.angle_beta   90.00
_cell.angle_gamma   90.00
#
_symmetry.space_group_name_H-M   'P 1'
#
loop_
_entity.id
_entity.type
_entity.pdbx_description
1 polymer ?
#
loop_
_entity_poly.entity_id
_entity_poly.type
_entity_poly.pdbx_seq_one_letter_code
_entity_poly.pdbx_strand_id
1 'polypeptide(L)'
;MKLIRYGIILVFLLVVSLQGFSQVTIWLEDFSYPNGTIQGSGTPPKWTRDISACTLTPPNNDYFEVRSNRMEGRDLDGEAVWTSETIDISSYTDVSISTDVSEGGTMEPDDYIRFYYKLDGGAETLFAVNGDISNDFPPLVASQSGLNANSLVIVVRVYNNGGGERHRFDNMLVFTYVDGDNCADAIAINEVTDLSFNTTNATASGVNPGCGGTTNPVDIWYAYTATATGSGSFDLCGSAFNTRLAIYGACGGMLLACNGGNGPACTGTNASIEISVTNGVTYYVQVSGNGAATGTGDLTISVTPSTNMDDCNNAYAINEVTDFAFTTVGATAGGDNPGCGGTTNPVDIWYAYTATVTGTGFFDLCGSSYDARLAIWDACSGNVLACNDDDDYCGSGSLQSFISMQVTSSTTYYIQVGGYEDNTGAGDLTISVTPPPANDDCSNAVAINEVNDLSFSTIGASASGINPGCGGTTNPVDIWYAFTATVNGTGSFDLCGSTFNTRLAIYDACGGTVLACNDDDGPACTGTNASIEISVTSGVTYYVQVSGNEAVTGSGDLTISVNATTNMDDCGNAYAINEVTDFAFTTVGATAGGDNPGCGGGVNPIDIWYAYTATETGTGSFDLCGSSYDTRLAIWDVCSGNVLACNDDDNYCGSGSLQSFLSFAVTSGTTYYIQVGGYNARAGAGDLTISVVQSATNDDCSNAIAVTMVNDLPFTTVGATAGGDNPGCGGATDPIDIWYAFTAFISGTANFDLCGSGYDTRLAVWDACNGNVLACNDDNGPTCSGLSSSIEMTVSAGTAYYVQVGGYNALTGTGDLSIYMLSGTAGFWTGTIDSDWDTGGNWFDGNVPGASIDVQIYSSAPNYPEVDETASCNNIILGDGGSLTINSGANLTVSGDVTGDGSLIVNDGVCAISGDLNNSATALVDVNGGTLSMDGWYEAGYFSWARGVVKLSGGTINVATHVAMNNANGTSVMNGPFNLNIGGTLQMQSLSFSEITGGTITLIGSGYVLPPFGTETFAAYNLMVNATGTYVFARDALFNQDSIVNNFDILAGTVQFHSDDGTGMPVDFVVGNNLTIAAGAVLDTDVSSSMTIKGDFNNDGTATFDNNTYEVRGNVGLGSGGVLNAGTGTLTIEGNWANIGAFNHNSGTVSGLMDQQR
;
A
#
# COMPACT_ATOMS: atom_id res chain seq x y z
N MET A 1 -3.43 63.45 30.42
CA MET A 1 -3.64 62.97 31.81
C MET A 1 -3.20 61.51 31.83
N LYS A 2 -2.26 61.16 32.73
CA LYS A 2 -1.81 59.84 33.29
C LYS A 2 -2.66 58.58 32.91
N LEU A 3 -2.20 57.31 32.79
CA LEU A 3 -0.99 56.55 33.14
C LEU A 3 -1.11 55.09 32.52
N ILE A 4 0.00 54.49 32.04
CA ILE A 4 0.52 53.09 32.17
C ILE A 4 -0.23 51.81 31.65
N ARG A 5 0.48 51.13 30.72
CA ARG A 5 0.75 49.68 30.44
C ARG A 5 -0.06 48.55 31.14
N TYR A 6 -0.51 47.57 30.35
CA TYR A 6 -0.42 46.07 30.42
C TYR A 6 -0.98 45.58 29.05
N GLY A 7 -0.39 44.72 28.22
CA GLY A 7 0.37 43.49 28.45
C GLY A 7 -0.53 42.26 28.24
N ILE A 8 -1.13 42.08 27.05
CA ILE A 8 -1.96 40.91 26.72
C ILE A 8 -1.05 39.83 26.16
N ILE A 9 -0.85 38.78 26.95
CA ILE A 9 -0.25 37.50 26.58
C ILE A 9 -1.36 36.69 25.90
N LEU A 10 -1.19 36.36 24.62
CA LEU A 10 -2.06 35.41 23.92
C LEU A 10 -1.69 34.00 24.42
N VAL A 11 -2.60 33.39 25.16
CA VAL A 11 -2.54 32.00 25.60
C VAL A 11 -3.10 31.15 24.47
N PHE A 12 -2.33 30.15 24.04
CA PHE A 12 -2.69 29.15 23.03
C PHE A 12 -3.73 28.19 23.62
N LEU A 13 -5.02 28.54 23.54
CA LEU A 13 -6.04 27.50 23.46
C LEU A 13 -5.85 26.78 22.12
N LEU A 14 -5.92 25.46 22.13
CA LEU A 14 -6.06 24.62 20.94
C LEU A 14 -7.29 25.10 20.16
N VAL A 15 -7.09 25.97 19.16
CA VAL A 15 -8.14 26.41 18.24
C VAL A 15 -8.36 25.25 17.27
N VAL A 16 -9.27 24.34 17.63
CA VAL A 16 -10.19 23.77 16.63
C VAL A 16 -10.67 24.96 15.81
N SER A 17 -10.49 24.89 14.49
CA SER A 17 -10.92 25.90 13.54
C SER A 17 -12.23 26.54 13.97
N LEU A 18 -12.33 27.88 13.87
CA LEU A 18 -13.60 28.60 13.83
C LEU A 18 -14.39 28.20 12.55
N GLN A 19 -14.71 26.92 12.42
CA GLN A 19 -16.06 26.51 12.03
C GLN A 19 -16.81 26.47 13.36
N GLY A 20 -17.82 27.33 13.49
CA GLY A 20 -18.44 27.66 14.76
C GLY A 20 -19.17 26.49 15.39
N PHE A 21 -18.45 25.53 15.98
CA PHE A 21 -19.03 24.68 17.00
C PHE A 21 -19.41 25.59 18.17
N SER A 22 -20.70 25.67 18.50
CA SER A 22 -21.14 26.39 19.69
C SER A 22 -20.63 25.66 20.93
N GLN A 23 -19.44 26.06 21.39
CA GLN A 23 -18.87 25.61 22.64
C GLN A 23 -19.76 26.12 23.78
N VAL A 24 -20.42 25.19 24.47
CA VAL A 24 -21.19 25.50 25.67
C VAL A 24 -20.25 25.40 26.86
N THR A 25 -19.83 26.53 27.42
CA THR A 25 -19.09 26.56 28.69
C THR A 25 -20.00 26.08 29.83
N ILE A 26 -19.62 24.96 30.43
CA ILE A 26 -20.31 24.37 31.58
C ILE A 26 -19.75 24.96 32.88
N TRP A 27 -18.43 25.09 32.99
CA TRP A 27 -17.75 25.66 34.15
C TRP A 27 -16.39 26.25 33.75
N LEU A 28 -15.97 27.35 34.38
CA LEU A 28 -14.69 28.00 34.11
C LEU A 28 -14.09 28.54 35.40
N GLU A 29 -12.79 28.33 35.62
CA GLU A 29 -11.97 29.01 36.62
C GLU A 29 -10.72 29.61 35.96
N ASP A 30 -10.67 30.94 35.94
CA ASP A 30 -9.65 31.79 35.30
C ASP A 30 -8.71 32.45 36.33
N PHE A 31 -8.81 32.04 37.60
CA PHE A 31 -8.03 32.50 38.74
C PHE A 31 -7.93 34.02 38.87
N SER A 32 -8.97 34.76 38.47
CA SER A 32 -9.11 36.22 38.61
C SER A 32 -9.25 36.68 40.08
N TYR A 33 -8.24 36.39 40.91
CA TYR A 33 -8.17 36.69 42.35
C TYR A 33 -6.91 37.49 42.72
N PRO A 34 -6.92 38.24 43.85
CA PRO A 34 -5.72 38.89 44.37
C PRO A 34 -4.61 37.88 44.69
N ASN A 35 -3.34 38.30 44.50
CA ASN A 35 -2.17 37.52 44.91
C ASN A 35 -2.26 37.09 46.38
N GLY A 36 -2.01 35.82 46.67
CA GLY A 36 -2.14 35.27 48.02
C GLY A 36 -3.47 34.55 48.29
N THR A 37 -4.33 34.40 47.29
CA THR A 37 -5.60 33.69 47.44
C THR A 37 -5.36 32.18 47.48
N ILE A 38 -5.90 31.52 48.51
CA ILE A 38 -5.66 30.09 48.82
C ILE A 38 -6.91 29.21 48.74
N GLN A 39 -8.07 29.81 48.44
CA GLN A 39 -9.34 29.10 48.23
C GLN A 39 -10.23 29.92 47.29
N GLY A 40 -11.09 29.25 46.52
CA GLY A 40 -12.04 29.90 45.62
C GLY A 40 -13.12 30.68 46.35
N SER A 41 -13.77 31.61 45.63
CA SER A 41 -14.95 32.32 46.15
C SER A 41 -16.19 31.40 46.22
N GLY A 42 -17.18 31.71 47.07
CA GLY A 42 -18.44 30.96 47.18
C GLY A 42 -18.69 30.27 48.53
N THR A 43 -19.86 29.64 48.71
CA THR A 43 -20.15 28.75 49.84
C THR A 43 -21.03 27.57 49.39
N PRO A 44 -20.48 26.34 49.24
CA PRO A 44 -19.06 25.97 49.42
C PRO A 44 -18.13 26.70 48.43
N PRO A 45 -16.82 26.77 48.72
CA PRO A 45 -15.87 27.44 47.83
C PRO A 45 -15.77 26.71 46.49
N LYS A 46 -15.65 27.47 45.40
CA LYS A 46 -15.52 26.98 44.02
C LYS A 46 -14.31 26.04 43.80
N TRP A 47 -13.29 26.16 44.65
CA TRP A 47 -12.18 25.22 44.75
C TRP A 47 -11.49 25.35 46.11
N THR A 48 -10.74 24.32 46.48
CA THR A 48 -9.98 24.23 47.74
C THR A 48 -8.56 23.75 47.49
N ARG A 49 -7.71 23.93 48.49
CA ARG A 49 -6.31 23.54 48.46
C ARG A 49 -5.95 22.74 49.71
N ASP A 50 -5.31 21.59 49.54
CA ASP A 50 -4.67 20.81 50.59
C ASP A 50 -3.15 20.93 50.45
N ILE A 51 -2.49 21.38 51.51
CA ILE A 51 -1.03 21.50 51.61
C ILE A 51 -0.51 20.78 52.86
N SER A 52 -1.28 19.84 53.40
CA SER A 52 -0.94 19.13 54.64
C SER A 52 0.35 18.31 54.53
N ALA A 53 0.76 17.95 53.31
CA ALA A 53 2.03 17.29 53.03
C ALA A 53 3.20 18.26 52.76
N CYS A 54 2.94 19.56 52.55
CA CYS A 54 3.94 20.57 52.21
C CYS A 54 4.63 21.17 53.44
N THR A 55 5.88 21.62 53.29
CA THR A 55 6.65 22.29 54.36
C THR A 55 7.03 23.73 53.97
N LEU A 56 6.10 24.67 54.10
CA LEU A 56 6.33 26.07 53.70
C LEU A 56 7.10 26.85 54.78
N THR A 57 8.36 27.23 54.53
CA THR A 57 9.30 27.80 55.53
C THR A 57 9.61 29.30 55.30
N PRO A 58 9.19 30.22 56.20
CA PRO A 58 9.59 31.62 56.10
C PRO A 58 11.09 31.82 56.42
N PRO A 59 11.84 32.74 55.75
CA PRO A 59 11.40 33.83 54.87
C PRO A 59 11.52 33.56 53.35
N ASN A 60 11.53 32.29 52.91
CA ASN A 60 12.10 31.87 51.63
C ASN A 60 11.18 32.05 50.40
N ASN A 61 9.93 32.49 50.61
CA ASN A 61 8.94 32.78 49.58
C ASN A 61 8.30 31.51 48.94
N ASP A 62 8.05 30.49 49.77
CA ASP A 62 7.37 29.22 49.47
C ASP A 62 5.84 29.39 49.52
N TYR A 63 5.10 28.86 48.54
CA TYR A 63 3.64 28.98 48.48
C TYR A 63 2.98 28.04 47.45
N PHE A 64 1.69 27.80 47.63
CA PHE A 64 0.80 27.26 46.60
C PHE A 64 -0.47 28.10 46.48
N GLU A 65 -0.46 29.21 45.77
CA GLU A 65 -1.53 30.21 45.85
C GLU A 65 -1.72 30.93 44.51
N VAL A 66 -2.81 31.70 44.38
CA VAL A 66 -3.00 32.53 43.19
C VAL A 66 -1.92 33.62 43.14
N ARG A 67 -1.23 33.72 42.00
CA ARG A 67 -0.22 34.74 41.71
C ARG A 67 -0.33 35.17 40.25
N SER A 68 -0.55 36.47 40.03
CA SER A 68 -0.67 37.07 38.70
C SER A 68 -1.78 36.40 37.87
N ASN A 69 -2.95 36.22 38.49
CA ASN A 69 -4.16 35.61 37.92
C ASN A 69 -4.03 34.15 37.47
N ARG A 70 -3.15 33.36 38.09
CA ARG A 70 -3.01 31.92 37.86
C ARG A 70 -2.68 31.20 39.17
N MET A 71 -2.95 29.91 39.27
CA MET A 71 -2.50 29.11 40.40
C MET A 71 -1.00 28.80 40.25
N GLU A 72 -0.19 29.00 41.30
CA GLU A 72 1.27 28.81 41.25
C GLU A 72 1.78 28.10 42.52
N GLY A 73 2.58 27.05 42.35
CA GLY A 73 3.24 26.31 43.42
C GLY A 73 4.76 26.43 43.35
N ARG A 74 5.39 26.88 44.43
CA ARG A 74 6.83 27.12 44.55
C ARG A 74 7.35 26.59 45.88
N ASP A 75 8.45 25.84 45.81
CA ASP A 75 9.20 25.28 46.93
C ASP A 75 8.27 24.58 47.92
N LEU A 76 7.56 23.56 47.45
CA LEU A 76 6.47 22.94 48.21
C LEU A 76 6.96 21.95 49.28
N ASP A 77 8.12 21.32 49.06
CA ASP A 77 8.71 20.31 49.96
C ASP A 77 7.72 19.17 50.31
N GLY A 78 6.76 18.91 49.43
CA GLY A 78 5.63 18.00 49.63
C GLY A 78 4.51 18.22 48.63
N GLU A 79 3.66 17.21 48.41
CA GLU A 79 2.60 17.28 47.39
C GLU A 79 1.47 18.21 47.83
N ALA A 80 1.23 19.25 47.04
CA ALA A 80 0.08 20.13 47.18
C ALA A 80 -1.05 19.68 46.26
N VAL A 81 -2.28 19.73 46.75
CA VAL A 81 -3.47 19.31 46.00
C VAL A 81 -4.44 20.47 45.86
N TRP A 82 -4.86 20.76 44.64
CA TRP A 82 -5.96 21.66 44.34
C TRP A 82 -7.18 20.84 43.91
N THR A 83 -8.39 21.22 44.34
CA THR A 83 -9.62 20.48 44.03
C THR A 83 -10.77 21.42 43.76
N SER A 84 -11.45 21.24 42.62
CA SER A 84 -12.65 22.01 42.26
C SER A 84 -13.85 21.67 43.16
N GLU A 85 -14.90 22.49 43.10
CA GLU A 85 -16.23 22.09 43.52
C GLU A 85 -16.78 20.92 42.67
N THR A 86 -17.89 20.34 43.09
CA THR A 86 -18.63 19.39 42.26
C THR A 86 -19.38 20.14 41.16
N ILE A 87 -18.97 19.91 39.92
CA ILE A 87 -19.54 20.50 38.71
C ILE A 87 -20.65 19.57 38.22
N ASP A 88 -21.87 20.11 38.04
CA ASP A 88 -23.00 19.37 37.47
C ASP A 88 -22.87 19.30 35.94
N ILE A 89 -22.78 18.08 35.42
CA ILE A 89 -22.67 17.80 33.97
C ILE A 89 -23.82 16.93 33.46
N SER A 90 -24.86 16.69 34.27
CA SER A 90 -25.95 15.74 33.98
C SER A 90 -26.80 16.08 32.75
N SER A 91 -26.77 17.32 32.29
CA SER A 91 -27.53 17.79 31.11
C SER A 91 -26.71 17.81 29.82
N TYR A 92 -25.47 17.30 29.87
CA TYR A 92 -24.53 17.34 28.76
C TYR A 92 -23.93 15.96 28.50
N THR A 93 -23.70 15.65 27.22
CA THR A 93 -22.93 14.50 26.76
C THR A 93 -21.59 14.99 26.19
N ASP A 94 -20.62 14.09 26.11
CA ASP A 94 -19.28 14.35 25.55
C ASP A 94 -18.58 15.60 26.12
N VAL A 95 -18.68 15.75 27.44
CA VAL A 95 -18.08 16.85 28.17
C VAL A 95 -16.55 16.76 28.10
N SER A 96 -15.92 17.92 27.92
CA SER A 96 -14.48 18.10 27.84
C SER A 96 -13.96 19.04 28.92
N ILE A 97 -12.70 18.86 29.31
CA ILE A 97 -11.95 19.66 30.28
C ILE A 97 -10.65 20.12 29.63
N SER A 98 -10.26 21.38 29.81
CA SER A 98 -8.96 21.91 29.39
C SER A 98 -8.38 22.87 30.43
N THR A 99 -7.06 23.00 30.49
CA THR A 99 -6.36 23.98 31.32
C THR A 99 -4.97 24.28 30.75
N ASP A 100 -4.55 25.53 30.86
CA ASP A 100 -3.22 25.96 30.45
C ASP A 100 -2.23 25.65 31.56
N VAL A 101 -1.11 25.02 31.22
CA VAL A 101 -0.07 24.61 32.16
C VAL A 101 1.24 25.25 31.74
N SER A 102 1.97 25.76 32.71
CA SER A 102 3.30 26.32 32.48
C SER A 102 4.17 26.17 33.70
N GLU A 103 5.45 26.44 33.53
CA GLU A 103 6.40 26.43 34.63
C GLU A 103 7.27 27.70 34.68
N GLY A 104 8.22 27.72 35.60
CA GLY A 104 9.33 28.65 35.60
C GLY A 104 10.35 28.28 36.65
N GLY A 105 11.59 28.06 36.22
CA GLY A 105 12.65 27.48 37.04
C GLY A 105 13.37 26.41 36.21
N THR A 106 14.06 25.50 36.88
CA THR A 106 14.58 24.26 36.31
C THR A 106 14.09 23.16 37.22
N MET A 107 13.17 22.32 36.74
CA MET A 107 12.57 21.21 37.48
C MET A 107 13.55 20.04 37.57
N GLU A 108 13.52 19.31 38.69
CA GLU A 108 14.14 17.99 38.75
C GLU A 108 13.18 16.89 38.25
N PRO A 109 13.68 15.69 37.89
CA PRO A 109 12.83 14.58 37.47
C PRO A 109 11.76 14.14 38.48
N ASP A 110 11.94 14.46 39.77
CA ASP A 110 10.98 14.14 40.83
C ASP A 110 9.89 15.24 40.99
N ASP A 111 10.03 16.37 40.31
CA ASP A 111 9.05 17.46 40.30
C ASP A 111 7.96 17.19 39.27
N TYR A 112 6.70 17.42 39.65
CA TYR A 112 5.58 17.16 38.76
C TYR A 112 4.38 18.06 39.00
N ILE A 113 3.54 18.14 37.96
CA ILE A 113 2.15 18.60 38.02
C ILE A 113 1.26 17.61 37.28
N ARG A 114 0.22 17.11 37.96
CA ARG A 114 -0.66 16.06 37.47
C ARG A 114 -2.12 16.45 37.54
N PHE A 115 -2.86 16.18 36.49
CA PHE A 115 -4.27 16.54 36.33
C PHE A 115 -5.15 15.29 36.33
N TYR A 116 -6.09 15.26 37.24
CA TYR A 116 -7.04 14.17 37.43
C TYR A 116 -8.48 14.68 37.43
N TYR A 117 -9.42 13.78 37.15
CA TYR A 117 -10.84 14.00 37.36
C TYR A 117 -11.50 12.84 38.12
N LYS A 118 -12.67 13.10 38.70
CA LYS A 118 -13.58 12.12 39.28
C LYS A 118 -14.96 12.32 38.68
N LEU A 119 -15.55 11.24 38.17
CA LEU A 119 -16.96 11.22 37.76
C LEU A 119 -17.79 10.58 38.86
N ASP A 120 -18.93 11.19 39.20
CA ASP A 120 -19.92 10.64 40.14
C ASP A 120 -19.36 10.17 41.48
N GLY A 121 -18.35 10.89 41.99
CA GLY A 121 -17.67 10.56 43.25
C GLY A 121 -16.74 9.34 43.20
N GLY A 122 -16.41 8.86 41.99
CA GLY A 122 -15.51 7.74 41.74
C GLY A 122 -14.02 8.01 41.99
N ALA A 123 -13.16 7.13 41.46
CA ALA A 123 -11.71 7.21 41.62
C ALA A 123 -11.08 8.37 40.81
N GLU A 124 -9.89 8.81 41.23
CA GLU A 124 -9.06 9.75 40.45
C GLU A 124 -8.62 9.07 39.16
N THR A 125 -8.96 9.67 38.03
CA THR A 125 -8.55 9.24 36.69
C THR A 125 -7.70 10.33 36.07
N LEU A 126 -6.53 9.97 35.54
CA LEU A 126 -5.59 10.92 34.92
C LEU A 126 -6.17 11.47 33.61
N PHE A 127 -5.90 12.74 33.29
CA PHE A 127 -6.24 13.30 31.99
C PHE A 127 -5.48 12.57 30.87
N ALA A 128 -6.14 12.30 29.74
CA ALA A 128 -5.53 11.60 28.62
C ALA A 128 -4.42 12.42 27.92
N VAL A 129 -4.55 13.74 27.86
CA VAL A 129 -3.58 14.64 27.22
C VAL A 129 -2.87 15.46 28.28
N ASN A 130 -1.54 15.32 28.37
CA ASN A 130 -0.66 16.01 29.33
C ASN A 130 -1.15 15.92 30.79
N GLY A 131 -1.72 14.77 31.16
CA GLY A 131 -2.23 14.55 32.52
C GLY A 131 -1.15 14.28 33.56
N ASP A 132 0.02 13.77 33.15
CA ASP A 132 1.20 13.55 34.00
C ASP A 132 2.41 14.26 33.40
N ILE A 133 2.84 15.35 34.04
CA ILE A 133 3.93 16.21 33.58
C ILE A 133 4.97 16.24 34.68
N SER A 134 6.20 15.86 34.34
CA SER A 134 7.37 15.83 35.23
C SER A 134 8.59 16.40 34.54
N ASN A 135 9.54 16.95 35.30
CA ASN A 135 10.72 17.65 34.78
C ASN A 135 10.35 18.90 33.93
N ASP A 136 11.33 19.57 33.31
CA ASP A 136 11.12 20.80 32.52
C ASP A 136 10.16 20.58 31.33
N PHE A 137 9.19 21.49 31.14
CA PHE A 137 8.21 21.46 30.04
C PHE A 137 7.86 22.85 29.48
N PRO A 138 7.64 22.98 28.15
CA PRO A 138 7.14 24.23 27.57
C PRO A 138 5.68 24.48 27.99
N PRO A 139 5.17 25.73 27.91
CA PRO A 139 3.74 25.99 28.10
C PRO A 139 2.88 25.09 27.19
N LEU A 140 1.91 24.40 27.77
CA LEU A 140 1.06 23.41 27.10
C LEU A 140 -0.36 23.41 27.66
N VAL A 141 -1.26 22.64 27.05
CA VAL A 141 -2.63 22.44 27.55
C VAL A 141 -2.78 21.01 28.06
N ALA A 142 -3.30 20.84 29.28
CA ALA A 142 -3.76 19.54 29.77
C ALA A 142 -5.26 19.40 29.54
N SER A 143 -5.70 18.27 28.96
CA SER A 143 -7.11 18.10 28.58
C SER A 143 -7.63 16.67 28.64
N GLN A 144 -8.96 16.57 28.76
CA GLN A 144 -9.73 15.33 28.71
C GLN A 144 -11.02 15.58 27.93
N SER A 145 -11.45 14.64 27.08
CA SER A 145 -12.73 14.72 26.33
C SER A 145 -13.59 13.46 26.49
N GLY A 146 -14.83 13.50 26.00
CA GLY A 146 -15.73 12.33 25.97
C GLY A 146 -16.31 11.91 27.33
N LEU A 147 -16.43 12.85 28.27
CA LEU A 147 -16.94 12.55 29.61
C LEU A 147 -18.47 12.53 29.62
N ASN A 148 -19.04 11.44 30.14
CA ASN A 148 -20.47 11.23 30.24
C ASN A 148 -20.82 10.78 31.67
N ALA A 149 -21.35 11.70 32.49
CA ALA A 149 -21.70 11.43 33.90
C ALA A 149 -22.67 12.50 34.44
N ASN A 150 -23.07 12.39 35.71
CA ASN A 150 -23.92 13.41 36.35
C ASN A 150 -23.10 14.53 37.01
N SER A 151 -21.91 14.20 37.51
CA SER A 151 -21.07 15.14 38.24
C SER A 151 -19.58 14.92 37.97
N LEU A 152 -18.83 16.02 38.00
CA LEU A 152 -17.40 16.09 37.73
C LEU A 152 -16.68 16.83 38.88
N VAL A 153 -15.54 16.31 39.32
CA VAL A 153 -14.59 17.01 40.20
C VAL A 153 -13.20 16.93 39.59
N ILE A 154 -12.49 18.05 39.50
CA ILE A 154 -11.13 18.15 38.97
C ILE A 154 -10.14 18.23 40.15
N VAL A 155 -9.05 17.46 40.07
CA VAL A 155 -8.00 17.39 41.09
C VAL A 155 -6.65 17.63 40.41
N VAL A 156 -5.87 18.59 40.91
CA VAL A 156 -4.52 18.87 40.42
C VAL A 156 -3.53 18.61 41.56
N ARG A 157 -2.51 17.79 41.31
CA ARG A 157 -1.45 17.46 42.28
C ARG A 157 -0.14 18.06 41.81
N VAL A 158 0.55 18.75 42.71
CA VAL A 158 1.77 19.52 42.38
C VAL A 158 2.85 19.21 43.39
N TYR A 159 4.06 18.91 42.93
CA TYR A 159 5.26 18.75 43.75
C TYR A 159 6.43 19.49 43.10
N ASN A 160 7.16 20.25 43.93
CA ASN A 160 8.51 20.75 43.65
C ASN A 160 9.22 21.05 44.98
N ASN A 161 10.55 21.02 45.00
CA ASN A 161 11.34 21.05 46.26
C ASN A 161 12.53 22.02 46.26
N GLY A 162 12.68 22.82 45.20
CA GLY A 162 13.69 23.83 45.08
C GLY A 162 13.12 25.25 45.01
N GLY A 163 13.84 26.17 45.66
CA GLY A 163 13.43 27.57 45.77
C GLY A 163 13.34 28.34 44.44
N GLY A 164 13.77 27.75 43.32
CA GLY A 164 13.70 28.33 41.98
C GLY A 164 12.49 27.89 41.16
N GLU A 165 11.92 26.72 41.45
CA GLU A 165 10.88 26.07 40.66
C GLU A 165 9.49 26.65 40.88
N ARG A 166 8.68 26.67 39.82
CA ARG A 166 7.28 27.09 39.85
C ARG A 166 6.46 26.27 38.89
N HIS A 167 5.50 25.50 39.38
CA HIS A 167 4.45 24.91 38.57
C HIS A 167 3.22 25.82 38.55
N ARG A 168 2.60 25.99 37.38
CA ARG A 168 1.48 26.92 37.17
C ARG A 168 0.39 26.28 36.33
N PHE A 169 -0.84 26.62 36.65
CA PHE A 169 -1.97 26.35 35.77
C PHE A 169 -3.02 27.47 35.82
N ASP A 170 -3.73 27.63 34.71
CA ASP A 170 -4.71 28.71 34.49
C ASP A 170 -5.82 28.28 33.50
N ASN A 171 -6.93 29.01 33.47
CA ASN A 171 -8.08 28.78 32.57
C ASN A 171 -8.62 27.33 32.60
N MET A 172 -8.92 26.82 33.79
CA MET A 172 -9.57 25.53 33.96
C MET A 172 -11.01 25.60 33.40
N LEU A 173 -11.23 25.07 32.20
CA LEU A 173 -12.48 25.15 31.44
C LEU A 173 -13.12 23.76 31.31
N VAL A 174 -14.43 23.67 31.53
CA VAL A 174 -15.28 22.51 31.26
C VAL A 174 -16.35 22.92 30.25
N PHE A 175 -16.51 22.17 29.17
CA PHE A 175 -17.41 22.52 28.07
C PHE A 175 -17.96 21.31 27.31
N THR A 176 -18.97 21.51 26.48
CA THR A 176 -19.45 20.54 25.46
C THR A 176 -19.77 21.28 24.14
N TYR A 177 -20.16 20.55 23.10
CA TYR A 177 -20.59 21.07 21.80
C TYR A 177 -22.05 20.70 21.51
N VAL A 178 -22.74 21.46 20.65
CA VAL A 178 -24.08 21.13 20.14
C VAL A 178 -23.93 20.39 18.82
N ASP A 179 -24.43 19.15 18.73
CA ASP A 179 -24.35 18.35 17.50
C ASP A 179 -25.27 18.89 16.40
N GLY A 180 -24.78 18.94 15.17
CA GLY A 180 -25.52 19.42 14.01
C GLY A 180 -25.71 20.93 14.00
N ASP A 181 -24.92 21.68 14.75
CA ASP A 181 -25.06 23.14 14.84
C ASP A 181 -24.62 23.85 13.55
N ASN A 182 -23.81 23.18 12.74
CA ASN A 182 -23.54 23.58 11.37
C ASN A 182 -23.83 22.44 10.39
N CYS A 183 -23.80 22.81 9.12
CA CYS A 183 -24.00 21.86 8.06
C CYS A 183 -22.83 20.86 7.91
N ALA A 184 -21.61 21.24 8.31
CA ALA A 184 -20.42 20.38 8.24
C ALA A 184 -20.47 19.21 9.23
N ASP A 185 -21.18 19.39 10.35
CA ASP A 185 -21.44 18.38 11.39
C ASP A 185 -22.90 17.90 11.37
N ALA A 186 -23.58 18.04 10.23
CA ALA A 186 -24.98 17.65 10.08
C ALA A 186 -25.22 16.18 10.49
N ILE A 187 -26.24 15.97 11.32
CA ILE A 187 -26.55 14.66 11.90
C ILE A 187 -27.09 13.74 10.81
N ALA A 188 -26.43 12.61 10.55
CA ALA A 188 -26.85 11.65 9.54
C ALA A 188 -28.16 10.95 9.93
N ILE A 189 -29.17 10.99 9.05
CA ILE A 189 -30.49 10.37 9.25
C ILE A 189 -31.03 9.76 7.95
N ASN A 190 -32.00 8.86 8.07
CA ASN A 190 -32.86 8.39 6.98
C ASN A 190 -34.30 8.89 7.23
N GLU A 191 -35.34 8.23 6.70
CA GLU A 191 -36.73 8.56 7.04
C GLU A 191 -36.94 8.43 8.55
N VAL A 192 -37.53 9.45 9.15
CA VAL A 192 -37.72 9.55 10.59
C VAL A 192 -39.15 9.94 10.90
N THR A 193 -39.66 9.41 12.01
CA THR A 193 -40.94 9.81 12.58
C THR A 193 -40.66 10.40 13.94
N ASP A 194 -41.09 11.64 14.16
CA ASP A 194 -40.98 12.37 15.42
C ASP A 194 -39.55 12.43 16.00
N LEU A 195 -38.54 12.72 15.16
CA LEU A 195 -37.17 12.92 15.63
C LEU A 195 -37.08 14.23 16.42
N SER A 196 -36.94 14.13 17.74
CA SER A 196 -36.81 15.31 18.59
C SER A 196 -35.55 16.13 18.27
N PHE A 197 -35.71 17.45 18.24
CA PHE A 197 -34.64 18.43 18.06
C PHE A 197 -34.78 19.59 19.06
N ASN A 198 -33.68 20.30 19.34
CA ASN A 198 -33.68 21.43 20.27
C ASN A 198 -32.74 22.55 19.82
N THR A 199 -33.29 23.63 19.26
CA THR A 199 -32.48 24.76 18.77
C THR A 199 -32.16 25.81 19.85
N THR A 200 -32.41 25.54 21.13
CA THR A 200 -32.27 26.54 22.20
C THR A 200 -30.84 27.00 22.43
N ASN A 201 -29.87 26.09 22.32
CA ASN A 201 -28.45 26.36 22.53
C ASN A 201 -27.62 26.35 21.23
N ALA A 202 -28.29 26.13 20.10
CA ALA A 202 -27.70 26.21 18.78
C ALA A 202 -27.27 27.66 18.47
N THR A 203 -26.34 27.82 17.54
CA THR A 203 -25.95 29.10 16.98
C THR A 203 -26.53 29.28 15.59
N ALA A 204 -26.29 30.43 14.99
CA ALA A 204 -26.71 30.68 13.62
C ALA A 204 -25.60 30.27 12.66
N SER A 205 -25.84 29.23 11.86
CA SER A 205 -24.86 28.65 10.91
C SER A 205 -24.38 29.60 9.80
N GLY A 206 -24.91 30.81 9.73
CA GLY A 206 -24.59 31.77 8.67
C GLY A 206 -25.38 31.58 7.38
N VAL A 207 -26.09 30.46 7.21
CA VAL A 207 -26.86 30.14 6.00
C VAL A 207 -28.31 30.60 6.16
N ASN A 208 -28.72 31.63 5.40
CA ASN A 208 -30.12 32.07 5.39
C ASN A 208 -30.88 31.52 4.16
N PRO A 209 -31.89 30.65 4.35
CA PRO A 209 -32.70 30.15 3.24
C PRO A 209 -33.65 31.19 2.64
N GLY A 210 -33.76 32.39 3.23
CA GLY A 210 -34.51 33.52 2.69
C GLY A 210 -36.04 33.47 2.86
N CYS A 211 -36.64 32.28 3.04
CA CYS A 211 -38.02 32.17 3.50
C CYS A 211 -38.11 32.45 5.01
N GLY A 212 -39.11 33.22 5.43
CA GLY A 212 -39.33 33.58 6.83
C GLY A 212 -38.66 34.89 7.30
N GLY A 213 -37.75 35.50 6.52
CA GLY A 213 -37.20 36.82 6.84
C GLY A 213 -35.71 36.99 6.50
N THR A 214 -35.15 38.14 6.86
CA THR A 214 -33.77 38.54 6.48
C THR A 214 -32.70 38.20 7.54
N THR A 215 -33.07 37.54 8.65
CA THR A 215 -32.13 37.18 9.72
C THR A 215 -31.64 35.74 9.57
N ASN A 216 -30.35 35.51 9.80
CA ASN A 216 -29.78 34.17 9.88
C ASN A 216 -30.48 33.39 11.01
N PRO A 217 -31.00 32.17 10.72
CA PRO A 217 -31.65 31.36 11.74
C PRO A 217 -30.64 30.87 12.77
N VAL A 218 -31.08 30.65 13.99
CA VAL A 218 -30.47 29.65 14.88
C VAL A 218 -31.00 28.28 14.45
N ASP A 219 -30.12 27.35 14.14
CA ASP A 219 -30.45 26.16 13.35
C ASP A 219 -29.70 24.90 13.76
N ILE A 220 -30.29 23.76 13.40
CA ILE A 220 -29.66 22.44 13.48
C ILE A 220 -29.79 21.78 12.11
N TRP A 221 -28.77 21.04 11.71
CA TRP A 221 -28.61 20.43 10.43
C TRP A 221 -28.65 18.91 10.51
N TYR A 222 -29.33 18.32 9.54
CA TYR A 222 -29.37 16.88 9.33
C TYR A 222 -28.91 16.54 7.91
N ALA A 223 -28.14 15.48 7.75
CA ALA A 223 -27.78 14.88 6.47
C ALA A 223 -28.72 13.69 6.21
N TYR A 224 -29.81 13.94 5.50
CA TYR A 224 -30.85 12.97 5.20
C TYR A 224 -30.52 12.17 3.93
N THR A 225 -30.37 10.85 4.04
CA THR A 225 -30.23 9.96 2.87
C THR A 225 -31.56 9.28 2.59
N ALA A 226 -32.12 9.51 1.41
CA ALA A 226 -33.43 8.94 1.05
C ALA A 226 -33.32 7.43 0.79
N THR A 227 -34.26 6.64 1.32
CA THR A 227 -34.30 5.17 1.10
C THR A 227 -35.16 4.76 -0.10
N ALA A 228 -35.82 5.72 -0.76
CA ALA A 228 -36.59 5.52 -1.98
C ALA A 228 -36.57 6.76 -2.88
N THR A 229 -36.74 6.58 -4.19
CA THR A 229 -36.94 7.69 -5.15
C THR A 229 -38.41 8.07 -5.19
N GLY A 230 -38.73 9.35 -5.00
CA GLY A 230 -40.11 9.82 -4.97
C GLY A 230 -40.29 11.25 -4.49
N SER A 231 -41.48 11.60 -4.02
CA SER A 231 -41.78 12.86 -3.34
C SER A 231 -41.48 12.73 -1.85
N GLY A 232 -40.39 13.34 -1.39
CA GLY A 232 -40.01 13.44 0.02
C GLY A 232 -40.76 14.58 0.71
N SER A 233 -41.49 14.26 1.78
CA SER A 233 -42.20 15.20 2.66
C SER A 233 -41.45 15.37 3.97
N PHE A 234 -41.17 16.62 4.33
CA PHE A 234 -40.41 17.02 5.51
C PHE A 234 -41.24 17.97 6.36
N ASP A 235 -41.42 17.66 7.64
CA ASP A 235 -42.46 18.28 8.44
C ASP A 235 -42.01 18.52 9.90
N LEU A 236 -42.29 19.73 10.42
CA LEU A 236 -42.00 20.17 11.79
C LEU A 236 -43.27 20.45 12.62
N CYS A 237 -44.40 19.86 12.24
CA CYS A 237 -45.71 20.06 12.86
C CYS A 237 -45.68 19.74 14.34
N GLY A 238 -46.40 20.53 15.15
CA GLY A 238 -46.48 20.32 16.59
C GLY A 238 -45.32 20.94 17.38
N SER A 239 -44.30 21.48 16.70
CA SER A 239 -43.20 22.20 17.36
C SER A 239 -43.71 23.37 18.20
N ALA A 240 -43.11 23.56 19.39
CA ALA A 240 -43.57 24.51 20.41
C ALA A 240 -43.33 26.00 20.05
N PHE A 241 -42.73 26.26 18.89
CA PHE A 241 -42.35 27.60 18.42
C PHE A 241 -42.60 27.74 16.90
N ASN A 242 -42.49 28.97 16.39
CA ASN A 242 -42.65 29.25 14.97
C ASN A 242 -41.41 28.74 14.22
N THR A 243 -41.56 27.67 13.42
CA THR A 243 -40.44 26.97 12.79
C THR A 243 -40.20 27.43 11.36
N ARG A 244 -38.99 27.17 10.89
CA ARG A 244 -38.51 27.37 9.54
C ARG A 244 -37.71 26.14 9.12
N LEU A 245 -37.96 25.66 7.90
CA LEU A 245 -37.34 24.47 7.33
C LEU A 245 -36.73 24.83 5.98
N ALA A 246 -35.57 24.29 5.65
CA ALA A 246 -34.94 24.43 4.34
C ALA A 246 -34.16 23.17 3.95
N ILE A 247 -34.11 22.87 2.66
CA ILE A 247 -33.48 21.67 2.13
C ILE A 247 -32.52 22.03 1.00
N TYR A 248 -31.34 21.43 1.03
CA TYR A 248 -30.23 21.68 0.11
C TYR A 248 -29.75 20.38 -0.52
N GLY A 249 -29.28 20.46 -1.77
CA GLY A 249 -28.70 19.30 -2.48
C GLY A 249 -27.25 18.98 -2.08
N ALA A 250 -26.58 19.92 -1.42
CA ALA A 250 -25.25 19.76 -0.84
C ALA A 250 -25.12 20.73 0.34
N CYS A 251 -24.13 20.51 1.19
CA CYS A 251 -23.93 21.34 2.36
C CYS A 251 -23.64 22.80 1.98
N GLY A 252 -24.47 23.75 2.43
CA GLY A 252 -24.38 25.16 2.03
C GLY A 252 -24.59 25.44 0.53
N GLY A 253 -25.00 24.42 -0.24
CA GLY A 253 -25.13 24.46 -1.69
C GLY A 253 -26.47 25.00 -2.18
N MET A 254 -26.89 24.56 -3.37
CA MET A 254 -28.14 25.01 -3.97
C MET A 254 -29.35 24.67 -3.08
N LEU A 255 -30.11 25.69 -2.69
CA LEU A 255 -31.37 25.55 -1.98
C LEU A 255 -32.41 24.90 -2.90
N LEU A 256 -32.92 23.74 -2.52
CA LEU A 256 -33.93 23.00 -3.27
C LEU A 256 -35.35 23.48 -2.94
N ALA A 257 -35.63 23.66 -1.65
CA ALA A 257 -36.90 24.19 -1.18
C ALA A 257 -36.76 24.76 0.22
N CYS A 258 -37.66 25.69 0.58
CA CYS A 258 -37.69 26.25 1.92
C CYS A 258 -39.08 26.76 2.33
N ASN A 259 -39.38 26.73 3.62
CA ASN A 259 -40.65 27.16 4.18
C ASN A 259 -40.46 27.86 5.55
N GLY A 260 -41.02 29.06 5.69
CA GLY A 260 -40.93 29.89 6.91
C GLY A 260 -42.23 29.91 7.72
N GLY A 261 -42.77 28.73 8.05
CA GLY A 261 -44.02 28.55 8.79
C GLY A 261 -45.26 28.50 7.89
N ASN A 262 -46.35 27.88 8.40
CA ASN A 262 -47.57 27.54 7.64
C ASN A 262 -47.27 26.62 6.43
N GLY A 263 -46.55 25.53 6.68
CA GLY A 263 -46.26 24.52 5.67
C GLY A 263 -47.50 23.86 5.06
N PRO A 264 -47.41 23.27 3.84
CA PRO A 264 -48.55 22.64 3.16
C PRO A 264 -49.22 21.53 3.99
N ALA A 265 -48.43 20.81 4.79
CA ALA A 265 -48.89 19.74 5.67
C ALA A 265 -49.19 20.20 7.11
N CYS A 266 -48.78 21.41 7.51
CA CYS A 266 -48.96 21.93 8.85
C CYS A 266 -50.01 23.04 8.95
N THR A 267 -50.93 22.93 9.92
CA THR A 267 -51.83 24.04 10.27
C THR A 267 -51.20 24.96 11.31
N GLY A 268 -50.94 26.23 10.98
CA GLY A 268 -50.42 27.22 11.93
C GLY A 268 -48.92 27.52 11.74
N THR A 269 -48.20 27.81 12.82
CA THR A 269 -46.85 28.42 12.77
C THR A 269 -45.69 27.48 12.45
N ASN A 270 -45.94 26.21 12.08
CA ASN A 270 -44.87 25.25 11.78
C ASN A 270 -44.63 25.08 10.28
N ALA A 271 -43.39 24.84 9.89
CA ALA A 271 -42.95 24.65 8.51
C ALA A 271 -43.03 23.19 8.05
N SER A 272 -43.36 22.99 6.78
CA SER A 272 -43.24 21.72 6.07
C SER A 272 -42.97 21.94 4.58
N ILE A 273 -42.33 20.98 3.92
CA ILE A 273 -41.80 21.04 2.55
C ILE A 273 -42.01 19.68 1.87
N GLU A 274 -42.32 19.71 0.57
CA GLU A 274 -42.22 18.55 -0.32
C GLU A 274 -41.21 18.83 -1.44
N ILE A 275 -40.30 17.89 -1.70
CA ILE A 275 -39.36 17.91 -2.84
C ILE A 275 -39.25 16.52 -3.48
N SER A 276 -38.78 16.46 -4.72
CA SER A 276 -38.35 15.17 -5.30
C SER A 276 -37.03 14.72 -4.67
N VAL A 277 -36.99 13.47 -4.20
CA VAL A 277 -35.81 12.82 -3.62
C VAL A 277 -35.45 11.56 -4.40
N THR A 278 -34.17 11.19 -4.43
CA THR A 278 -33.64 10.02 -5.13
C THR A 278 -33.02 9.05 -4.14
N ASN A 279 -33.30 7.75 -4.28
CA ASN A 279 -32.76 6.71 -3.39
C ASN A 279 -31.23 6.78 -3.33
N GLY A 280 -30.66 6.74 -2.13
CA GLY A 280 -29.22 6.79 -1.88
C GLY A 280 -28.59 8.18 -2.01
N VAL A 281 -29.34 9.21 -2.42
CA VAL A 281 -28.84 10.59 -2.46
C VAL A 281 -29.04 11.25 -1.09
N THR A 282 -28.00 11.94 -0.63
CA THR A 282 -28.01 12.71 0.62
C THR A 282 -28.43 14.16 0.38
N TYR A 283 -29.38 14.64 1.17
CA TYR A 283 -29.90 16.00 1.21
C TYR A 283 -29.61 16.61 2.57
N TYR A 284 -29.35 17.92 2.62
CA TYR A 284 -29.08 18.62 3.88
C TYR A 284 -30.33 19.38 4.33
N VAL A 285 -30.81 19.08 5.53
CA VAL A 285 -32.06 19.59 6.11
C VAL A 285 -31.72 20.55 7.25
N GLN A 286 -32.03 21.83 7.06
CA GLN A 286 -31.85 22.89 8.05
C GLN A 286 -33.15 23.10 8.82
N VAL A 287 -33.16 22.76 10.10
CA VAL A 287 -34.28 22.93 11.03
C VAL A 287 -34.01 24.15 11.91
N SER A 288 -34.91 25.13 11.87
CA SER A 288 -34.70 26.41 12.56
C SER A 288 -35.99 27.07 13.02
N GLY A 289 -35.87 28.22 13.69
CA GLY A 289 -36.99 29.10 13.95
C GLY A 289 -37.17 30.18 12.90
N ASN A 290 -38.41 30.63 12.77
CA ASN A 290 -38.75 31.79 11.97
C ASN A 290 -38.37 33.08 12.73
N GLY A 291 -37.44 33.86 12.19
CA GLY A 291 -36.83 34.99 12.89
C GLY A 291 -35.83 34.54 13.97
N ALA A 292 -35.95 35.07 15.19
CA ALA A 292 -35.09 34.73 16.33
C ALA A 292 -35.74 33.72 17.30
N ALA A 293 -36.76 32.98 16.84
CA ALA A 293 -37.42 31.98 17.66
C ALA A 293 -36.51 30.74 17.82
N THR A 294 -36.42 30.20 19.03
CA THR A 294 -35.74 28.93 19.32
C THR A 294 -36.63 28.07 20.21
N GLY A 295 -36.38 26.77 20.24
CA GLY A 295 -37.12 25.85 21.10
C GLY A 295 -36.99 24.40 20.68
N THR A 296 -37.86 23.55 21.24
CA THR A 296 -37.91 22.11 20.97
C THR A 296 -39.06 21.77 20.02
N GLY A 297 -38.85 20.75 19.20
CA GLY A 297 -39.86 20.18 18.31
C GLY A 297 -39.46 18.80 17.83
N ASP A 298 -40.26 18.24 16.93
CA ASP A 298 -39.99 16.94 16.31
C ASP A 298 -39.96 17.09 14.77
N LEU A 299 -39.02 16.42 14.11
CA LEU A 299 -38.86 16.34 12.66
C LEU A 299 -39.39 15.01 12.14
N THR A 300 -40.29 15.07 11.17
CA THR A 300 -40.76 13.90 10.42
C THR A 300 -40.37 14.00 8.95
N ILE A 301 -39.80 12.93 8.40
CA ILE A 301 -39.42 12.81 6.99
C ILE A 301 -40.00 11.51 6.44
N SER A 302 -40.72 11.59 5.33
CA SER A 302 -41.31 10.44 4.64
C SER A 302 -41.16 10.55 3.13
N VAL A 303 -41.10 9.44 2.40
CA VAL A 303 -41.04 9.44 0.93
C VAL A 303 -42.26 8.73 0.36
N THR A 304 -42.94 9.38 -0.59
CA THR A 304 -43.95 8.76 -1.44
C THR A 304 -43.33 8.46 -2.81
N PRO A 305 -43.08 7.20 -3.19
CA PRO A 305 -42.45 6.86 -4.46
C PRO A 305 -43.15 7.47 -5.69
N SER A 306 -42.40 8.00 -6.66
CA SER A 306 -42.98 8.67 -7.84
C SER A 306 -43.57 7.65 -8.83
N THR A 307 -44.77 7.90 -9.33
CA THR A 307 -45.48 7.01 -10.27
C THR A 307 -45.40 7.47 -11.74
N ASN A 308 -44.47 8.36 -12.13
CA ASN A 308 -44.41 8.92 -13.49
C ASN A 308 -43.06 8.59 -14.14
N MET A 309 -42.93 7.33 -14.56
CA MET A 309 -41.73 6.74 -15.16
C MET A 309 -41.83 6.66 -16.70
N ASP A 310 -42.77 7.40 -17.29
CA ASP A 310 -43.21 7.28 -18.68
C ASP A 310 -42.22 7.86 -19.74
N ASP A 311 -41.05 8.33 -19.32
CA ASP A 311 -40.00 8.88 -20.19
C ASP A 311 -38.62 8.45 -19.66
N CYS A 312 -37.70 8.08 -20.55
CA CYS A 312 -36.35 7.65 -20.19
C CYS A 312 -35.54 8.72 -19.44
N ASN A 313 -35.90 10.00 -19.55
CA ASN A 313 -35.30 11.08 -18.74
C ASN A 313 -35.70 11.01 -17.26
N ASN A 314 -36.83 10.35 -16.95
CA ASN A 314 -37.33 10.10 -15.61
C ASN A 314 -37.19 8.61 -15.21
N ALA A 315 -36.31 7.88 -15.92
CA ALA A 315 -36.11 6.47 -15.68
C ALA A 315 -35.69 6.19 -14.22
N TYR A 316 -36.33 5.23 -13.58
CA TYR A 316 -36.01 4.83 -12.22
C TYR A 316 -34.65 4.13 -12.18
N ALA A 317 -33.69 4.71 -11.47
CA ALA A 317 -32.38 4.08 -11.30
C ALA A 317 -32.54 2.73 -10.58
N ILE A 318 -32.01 1.67 -11.20
CA ILE A 318 -32.13 0.30 -10.70
C ILE A 318 -30.80 -0.43 -10.86
N ASN A 319 -30.54 -1.40 -9.99
CA ASN A 319 -29.41 -2.33 -10.12
C ASN A 319 -29.97 -3.74 -10.35
N GLU A 320 -29.19 -4.79 -10.08
CA GLU A 320 -29.72 -6.14 -10.03
C GLU A 320 -30.82 -6.23 -8.95
N VAL A 321 -31.99 -6.76 -9.32
CA VAL A 321 -33.18 -6.85 -8.48
C VAL A 321 -33.88 -8.18 -8.70
N THR A 322 -34.61 -8.65 -7.70
CA THR A 322 -35.46 -9.84 -7.81
C THR A 322 -36.88 -9.46 -7.45
N ASP A 323 -37.81 -9.83 -8.33
CA ASP A 323 -39.25 -9.60 -8.19
C ASP A 323 -39.62 -8.14 -7.86
N PHE A 324 -38.99 -7.18 -8.56
CA PHE A 324 -39.27 -5.76 -8.35
C PHE A 324 -40.65 -5.39 -8.94
N ALA A 325 -41.64 -5.28 -8.07
CA ALA A 325 -43.01 -4.97 -8.47
C ALA A 325 -43.12 -3.65 -9.25
N PHE A 326 -43.82 -3.69 -10.38
CA PHE A 326 -44.12 -2.54 -11.21
C PHE A 326 -45.55 -2.56 -11.75
N THR A 327 -46.01 -1.43 -12.28
CA THR A 327 -47.27 -1.34 -13.01
C THR A 327 -47.18 -0.30 -14.11
N THR A 328 -47.66 -0.65 -15.30
CA THR A 328 -47.85 0.29 -16.42
C THR A 328 -49.27 0.89 -16.43
N VAL A 329 -50.13 0.48 -15.49
CA VAL A 329 -51.48 1.04 -15.35
C VAL A 329 -51.40 2.52 -14.93
N GLY A 330 -51.82 3.40 -15.83
CA GLY A 330 -51.81 4.85 -15.62
C GLY A 330 -50.60 5.57 -16.23
N ALA A 331 -49.64 4.82 -16.78
CA ALA A 331 -48.58 5.37 -17.63
C ALA A 331 -49.16 5.87 -18.96
N THR A 332 -48.38 6.67 -19.67
CA THR A 332 -48.70 7.27 -20.96
C THR A 332 -47.72 6.78 -22.04
N ALA A 333 -48.17 6.74 -23.30
CA ALA A 333 -47.30 6.30 -24.39
C ALA A 333 -46.21 7.33 -24.67
N GLY A 334 -44.95 6.92 -24.56
CA GLY A 334 -43.77 7.73 -24.83
C GLY A 334 -43.52 7.99 -26.32
N GLY A 335 -42.39 8.63 -26.63
CA GLY A 335 -41.94 8.90 -28.01
C GLY A 335 -41.19 7.75 -28.68
N ASP A 336 -40.69 6.80 -27.89
CA ASP A 336 -39.67 5.82 -28.31
C ASP A 336 -40.29 4.42 -28.53
N ASN A 337 -40.12 3.88 -29.74
CA ASN A 337 -40.65 2.57 -30.13
C ASN A 337 -39.51 1.57 -30.37
N PRO A 338 -39.41 0.47 -29.59
CA PRO A 338 -38.31 -0.49 -29.73
C PRO A 338 -38.46 -1.47 -30.91
N GLY A 339 -39.59 -1.45 -31.63
CA GLY A 339 -39.79 -2.18 -32.89
C GLY A 339 -40.17 -3.67 -32.84
N CYS A 340 -39.93 -4.40 -31.73
CA CYS A 340 -40.50 -5.74 -31.49
C CYS A 340 -41.95 -5.64 -31.01
N GLY A 341 -42.88 -6.45 -31.51
CA GLY A 341 -44.28 -6.42 -31.07
C GLY A 341 -45.17 -5.27 -31.58
N GLY A 342 -44.83 -4.61 -32.69
CA GLY A 342 -45.78 -3.74 -33.43
C GLY A 342 -45.26 -2.36 -33.82
N THR A 343 -46.13 -1.56 -34.48
CA THR A 343 -45.78 -0.25 -35.06
C THR A 343 -46.18 0.96 -34.20
N THR A 344 -46.80 0.75 -33.05
CA THR A 344 -47.24 1.81 -32.13
C THR A 344 -46.26 2.01 -30.98
N ASN A 345 -46.20 3.22 -30.43
CA ASN A 345 -45.44 3.51 -29.22
C ASN A 345 -46.15 2.85 -28.03
N PRO A 346 -45.45 2.05 -27.22
CA PRO A 346 -46.05 1.37 -26.08
C PRO A 346 -46.39 2.38 -24.98
N VAL A 347 -47.39 2.05 -24.16
CA VAL A 347 -47.55 2.65 -22.83
C VAL A 347 -46.50 2.00 -21.94
N ASP A 348 -45.52 2.78 -21.49
CA ASP A 348 -44.31 2.25 -20.90
C ASP A 348 -43.88 2.98 -19.62
N ILE A 349 -42.98 2.33 -18.90
CA ILE A 349 -42.20 2.90 -17.81
C ILE A 349 -40.73 2.57 -18.04
N TRP A 350 -39.85 3.42 -17.54
CA TRP A 350 -38.42 3.34 -17.80
C TRP A 350 -37.60 3.13 -16.54
N TYR A 351 -36.55 2.31 -16.66
CA TYR A 351 -35.52 2.13 -15.64
C TYR A 351 -34.14 2.45 -16.21
N ALA A 352 -33.27 3.04 -15.39
CA ALA A 352 -31.86 3.25 -15.71
C ALA A 352 -31.03 2.23 -14.94
N TYR A 353 -30.66 1.14 -15.60
CA TYR A 353 -29.95 0.01 -15.02
C TYR A 353 -28.44 0.19 -15.15
N THR A 354 -27.70 0.23 -14.04
CA THR A 354 -26.22 0.22 -14.07
C THR A 354 -25.72 -1.14 -13.62
N ALA A 355 -25.04 -1.87 -14.50
CA ALA A 355 -24.54 -3.20 -14.18
C ALA A 355 -23.43 -3.13 -13.13
N THR A 356 -23.56 -3.89 -12.05
CA THR A 356 -22.55 -3.91 -10.98
C THR A 356 -21.33 -4.75 -11.37
N VAL A 357 -21.53 -5.76 -12.21
CA VAL A 357 -20.49 -6.67 -12.72
C VAL A 357 -20.62 -6.88 -14.23
N THR A 358 -19.51 -7.19 -14.89
CA THR A 358 -19.51 -7.61 -16.31
C THR A 358 -19.97 -9.05 -16.40
N GLY A 359 -20.88 -9.36 -17.32
CA GLY A 359 -21.34 -10.73 -17.56
C GLY A 359 -22.62 -10.78 -18.38
N THR A 360 -23.30 -11.93 -18.30
CA THR A 360 -24.59 -12.13 -18.97
C THR A 360 -25.71 -11.58 -18.09
N GLY A 361 -26.31 -10.47 -18.51
CA GLY A 361 -27.48 -9.87 -17.89
C GLY A 361 -28.78 -10.55 -18.34
N PHE A 362 -29.65 -10.86 -17.38
CA PHE A 362 -30.98 -11.44 -17.57
C PHE A 362 -32.03 -10.45 -17.07
N PHE A 363 -32.98 -10.12 -17.95
CA PHE A 363 -34.07 -9.18 -17.69
C PHE A 363 -35.39 -9.91 -17.92
N ASP A 364 -36.14 -10.10 -16.84
CA ASP A 364 -37.25 -11.04 -16.78
C ASP A 364 -38.55 -10.33 -16.34
N LEU A 365 -39.60 -10.45 -17.17
CA LEU A 365 -40.97 -9.99 -16.88
C LEU A 365 -41.98 -11.15 -16.80
N CYS A 366 -41.51 -12.40 -16.69
CA CYS A 366 -42.36 -13.59 -16.58
C CYS A 366 -43.34 -13.47 -15.43
N GLY A 367 -44.60 -13.84 -15.66
CA GLY A 367 -45.68 -13.68 -14.67
C GLY A 367 -46.40 -12.33 -14.70
N SER A 368 -45.99 -11.40 -15.58
CA SER A 368 -46.75 -10.17 -15.85
C SER A 368 -48.21 -10.47 -16.20
N SER A 369 -49.13 -9.66 -15.67
CA SER A 369 -50.58 -9.85 -15.81
C SER A 369 -51.16 -9.45 -17.17
N TYR A 370 -50.29 -9.09 -18.11
CA TYR A 370 -50.62 -8.54 -19.42
C TYR A 370 -49.58 -9.01 -20.46
N ASP A 371 -49.89 -8.75 -21.72
CA ASP A 371 -49.00 -8.99 -22.86
C ASP A 371 -47.85 -7.97 -22.81
N ALA A 372 -46.71 -8.41 -22.27
CA ALA A 372 -45.60 -7.55 -21.89
C ALA A 372 -44.67 -7.27 -23.08
N ARG A 373 -43.91 -6.19 -22.97
CA ARG A 373 -42.90 -5.82 -23.95
C ARG A 373 -41.70 -5.22 -23.23
N LEU A 374 -40.53 -5.75 -23.50
CA LEU A 374 -39.27 -5.37 -22.86
C LEU A 374 -38.27 -4.91 -23.91
N ALA A 375 -37.57 -3.80 -23.66
CA ALA A 375 -36.47 -3.36 -24.49
C ALA A 375 -35.32 -2.79 -23.66
N ILE A 376 -34.09 -3.06 -24.09
CA ILE A 376 -32.86 -2.55 -23.50
C ILE A 376 -32.20 -1.61 -24.49
N TRP A 377 -31.79 -0.43 -24.02
CA TRP A 377 -31.24 0.65 -24.83
C TRP A 377 -29.84 1.04 -24.32
N ASP A 378 -28.96 1.49 -25.23
CA ASP A 378 -27.61 1.95 -24.90
C ASP A 378 -27.57 3.34 -24.23
N ALA A 379 -28.62 4.14 -24.43
CA ALA A 379 -28.82 5.46 -23.86
C ALA A 379 -30.31 5.85 -23.94
N CYS A 380 -30.73 6.89 -23.20
CA CYS A 380 -32.07 7.47 -23.33
C CYS A 380 -32.30 7.96 -24.76
N SER A 381 -33.35 7.43 -25.42
CA SER A 381 -33.63 7.58 -26.86
C SER A 381 -32.45 7.19 -27.79
N GLY A 382 -31.62 6.25 -27.34
CA GLY A 382 -30.45 5.71 -28.05
C GLY A 382 -30.79 4.55 -29.00
N ASN A 383 -29.84 3.64 -29.21
CA ASN A 383 -30.07 2.41 -29.97
C ASN A 383 -30.63 1.30 -29.07
N VAL A 384 -31.59 0.54 -29.60
CA VAL A 384 -32.08 -0.69 -28.99
C VAL A 384 -31.00 -1.77 -29.11
N LEU A 385 -30.53 -2.28 -27.98
CA LEU A 385 -29.55 -3.36 -27.89
C LEU A 385 -30.20 -4.74 -27.98
N ALA A 386 -31.35 -4.88 -27.31
CA ALA A 386 -32.17 -6.09 -27.34
C ALA A 386 -33.62 -5.70 -27.08
N CYS A 387 -34.57 -6.42 -27.65
CA CYS A 387 -35.96 -6.24 -27.31
C CYS A 387 -36.78 -7.50 -27.57
N ASN A 388 -37.86 -7.67 -26.82
CA ASN A 388 -38.71 -8.84 -26.87
C ASN A 388 -40.15 -8.50 -26.42
N ASP A 389 -41.15 -9.07 -27.09
CA ASP A 389 -42.56 -9.02 -26.72
C ASP A 389 -43.03 -10.37 -26.15
N ASP A 390 -42.78 -11.48 -26.85
CA ASP A 390 -43.19 -12.83 -26.41
C ASP A 390 -41.98 -13.78 -26.28
N ASP A 391 -41.76 -14.37 -25.10
CA ASP A 391 -40.72 -15.39 -24.89
C ASP A 391 -41.24 -16.74 -24.39
N ASP A 392 -40.80 -17.82 -25.03
CA ASP A 392 -41.06 -19.20 -24.58
C ASP A 392 -40.31 -19.54 -23.27
N TYR A 393 -39.32 -18.75 -22.86
CA TYR A 393 -38.66 -18.83 -21.54
C TYR A 393 -39.68 -18.70 -20.41
N CYS A 394 -40.70 -17.86 -20.58
CA CYS A 394 -41.81 -17.70 -19.62
C CYS A 394 -42.86 -18.83 -19.69
N GLY A 395 -42.61 -19.87 -20.50
CA GLY A 395 -43.52 -20.98 -20.77
C GLY A 395 -44.01 -20.96 -22.22
N SER A 396 -44.25 -22.14 -22.80
CA SER A 396 -44.63 -22.25 -24.22
C SER A 396 -45.92 -21.48 -24.54
N GLY A 397 -45.82 -20.54 -25.49
CA GLY A 397 -46.92 -19.66 -25.89
C GLY A 397 -47.25 -18.56 -24.87
N SER A 398 -46.28 -18.18 -24.04
CA SER A 398 -46.39 -17.04 -23.13
C SER A 398 -46.46 -15.71 -23.88
N LEU A 399 -47.13 -14.73 -23.26
CA LEU A 399 -47.19 -13.33 -23.70
C LEU A 399 -46.33 -12.44 -22.79
N GLN A 400 -45.27 -13.00 -22.21
CA GLN A 400 -44.36 -12.28 -21.33
C GLN A 400 -42.97 -12.27 -21.93
N SER A 401 -42.21 -11.22 -21.63
CA SER A 401 -40.94 -10.95 -22.27
C SER A 401 -39.76 -11.29 -21.38
N PHE A 402 -38.71 -11.80 -22.00
CA PHE A 402 -37.42 -12.09 -21.36
C PHE A 402 -36.28 -11.64 -22.29
N ILE A 403 -35.21 -11.09 -21.74
CA ILE A 403 -34.01 -10.72 -22.50
C ILE A 403 -32.78 -11.24 -21.79
N SER A 404 -31.87 -11.84 -22.57
CA SER A 404 -30.50 -12.16 -22.13
C SER A 404 -29.50 -11.45 -23.04
N MET A 405 -28.58 -10.67 -22.48
CA MET A 405 -27.54 -9.97 -23.23
C MET A 405 -26.28 -9.70 -22.41
N GLN A 406 -25.16 -9.43 -23.06
CA GLN A 406 -23.93 -9.04 -22.37
C GLN A 406 -24.03 -7.63 -21.81
N VAL A 407 -23.68 -7.47 -20.54
CA VAL A 407 -23.60 -6.19 -19.83
C VAL A 407 -22.18 -5.96 -19.32
N THR A 408 -21.74 -4.71 -19.32
CA THR A 408 -20.40 -4.33 -18.85
C THR A 408 -20.53 -3.58 -17.52
N SER A 409 -19.71 -3.93 -16.53
CA SER A 409 -19.70 -3.27 -15.22
C SER A 409 -19.58 -1.75 -15.38
N SER A 410 -20.30 -1.02 -14.54
CA SER A 410 -20.36 0.45 -14.51
C SER A 410 -20.91 1.10 -15.79
N THR A 411 -21.47 0.32 -16.72
CA THR A 411 -22.21 0.85 -17.88
C THR A 411 -23.69 0.94 -17.55
N THR A 412 -24.31 2.08 -17.86
CA THR A 412 -25.75 2.31 -17.68
C THR A 412 -26.50 1.96 -18.96
N TYR A 413 -27.52 1.11 -18.84
CA TYR A 413 -28.48 0.72 -19.85
C TYR A 413 -29.87 1.25 -19.48
N TYR A 414 -30.71 1.54 -20.46
CA TYR A 414 -32.09 1.96 -20.20
C TYR A 414 -33.05 0.83 -20.53
N ILE A 415 -33.90 0.46 -19.57
CA ILE A 415 -34.89 -0.61 -19.69
C ILE A 415 -36.25 0.02 -19.88
N GLN A 416 -36.90 -0.28 -20.99
CA GLN A 416 -38.27 0.12 -21.28
C GLN A 416 -39.17 -1.09 -21.03
N VAL A 417 -40.11 -0.94 -20.10
CA VAL A 417 -41.12 -1.94 -19.75
C VAL A 417 -42.48 -1.41 -20.18
N GLY A 418 -43.08 -2.02 -21.20
CA GLY A 418 -44.40 -1.65 -21.72
C GLY A 418 -45.23 -2.89 -22.06
N GLY A 419 -46.29 -2.70 -22.83
CA GLY A 419 -47.10 -3.81 -23.36
C GLY A 419 -47.14 -3.86 -24.88
N TYR A 420 -47.62 -4.99 -25.41
CA TYR A 420 -48.00 -5.10 -26.82
C TYR A 420 -49.17 -4.14 -27.11
N GLU A 421 -49.01 -3.30 -28.13
CA GLU A 421 -49.93 -2.18 -28.46
C GLU A 421 -50.18 -1.20 -27.28
N ASP A 422 -51.39 -1.16 -26.73
CA ASP A 422 -51.82 -0.31 -25.61
C ASP A 422 -52.15 -1.10 -24.33
N ASN A 423 -51.74 -2.37 -24.28
CA ASN A 423 -51.93 -3.19 -23.09
C ASN A 423 -51.12 -2.66 -21.91
N THR A 424 -51.77 -2.58 -20.75
CA THR A 424 -51.14 -2.16 -19.49
C THR A 424 -51.50 -3.15 -18.38
N GLY A 425 -50.62 -3.32 -17.41
CA GLY A 425 -50.87 -4.20 -16.27
C GLY A 425 -49.76 -4.10 -15.23
N ALA A 426 -49.87 -4.94 -14.21
CA ALA A 426 -48.82 -5.11 -13.20
C ALA A 426 -47.96 -6.33 -13.52
N GLY A 427 -46.72 -6.31 -13.03
CA GLY A 427 -45.77 -7.42 -13.12
C GLY A 427 -44.63 -7.22 -12.13
N ASP A 428 -43.69 -8.15 -12.13
CA ASP A 428 -42.46 -8.07 -11.35
C ASP A 428 -41.27 -8.09 -12.32
N LEU A 429 -40.31 -7.18 -12.13
CA LEU A 429 -39.08 -7.09 -12.91
C LEU A 429 -37.94 -7.75 -12.14
N THR A 430 -37.33 -8.76 -12.73
CA THR A 430 -36.09 -9.36 -12.23
C THR A 430 -34.93 -9.01 -13.14
N ILE A 431 -33.86 -8.47 -12.57
CA ILE A 431 -32.60 -8.18 -13.26
C ILE A 431 -31.49 -8.91 -12.51
N SER A 432 -30.78 -9.80 -13.20
CA SER A 432 -29.63 -10.49 -12.61
C SER A 432 -28.47 -10.55 -13.60
N VAL A 433 -27.24 -10.58 -13.10
CA VAL A 433 -26.05 -10.79 -13.94
C VAL A 433 -25.33 -12.03 -13.47
N THR A 434 -25.05 -12.93 -14.40
CA THR A 434 -24.12 -14.04 -14.15
C THR A 434 -22.76 -13.67 -14.75
N PRO A 435 -21.72 -13.42 -13.92
CA PRO A 435 -20.38 -13.17 -14.43
C PRO A 435 -19.82 -14.41 -15.14
N PRO A 436 -18.90 -14.23 -16.10
CA PRO A 436 -18.25 -15.37 -16.75
C PRO A 436 -17.45 -16.19 -15.74
N PRO A 437 -17.40 -17.53 -15.88
CA PRO A 437 -16.52 -18.38 -15.09
C PRO A 437 -15.06 -17.92 -15.18
N ALA A 438 -14.26 -18.15 -14.14
CA ALA A 438 -12.85 -17.72 -14.14
C ALA A 438 -12.04 -18.32 -15.30
N ASN A 439 -12.47 -19.47 -15.81
CA ASN A 439 -11.85 -20.21 -16.90
C ASN A 439 -12.61 -20.11 -18.22
N ASP A 440 -13.30 -19.00 -18.44
CA ASP A 440 -14.00 -18.68 -19.69
C ASP A 440 -13.06 -18.64 -20.91
N ASP A 441 -11.82 -18.19 -20.71
CA ASP A 441 -10.81 -18.10 -21.76
C ASP A 441 -9.72 -19.17 -21.62
N CYS A 442 -9.18 -19.65 -22.74
CA CYS A 442 -8.13 -20.67 -22.72
C CYS A 442 -6.82 -20.20 -22.06
N SER A 443 -6.56 -18.88 -22.04
CA SER A 443 -5.42 -18.31 -21.29
C SER A 443 -5.57 -18.47 -19.79
N ASN A 444 -6.81 -18.59 -19.30
CA ASN A 444 -7.16 -18.73 -17.89
C ASN A 444 -7.61 -20.17 -17.56
N ALA A 445 -7.26 -21.14 -18.41
CA ALA A 445 -7.63 -22.54 -18.23
C ALA A 445 -7.18 -23.07 -16.86
N VAL A 446 -8.09 -23.72 -16.13
CA VAL A 446 -7.76 -24.28 -14.81
C VAL A 446 -6.86 -25.49 -14.96
N ALA A 447 -5.70 -25.48 -14.31
CA ALA A 447 -4.79 -26.62 -14.28
C ALA A 447 -5.41 -27.80 -13.52
N ILE A 448 -5.49 -28.96 -14.18
CA ILE A 448 -6.01 -30.20 -13.61
C ILE A 448 -5.13 -31.39 -14.00
N ASN A 449 -5.23 -32.47 -13.21
CA ASN A 449 -4.72 -33.79 -13.57
C ASN A 449 -5.93 -34.72 -13.80
N GLU A 450 -5.80 -36.03 -13.57
CA GLU A 450 -6.94 -36.94 -13.62
C GLU A 450 -7.99 -36.55 -12.58
N VAL A 451 -9.23 -36.50 -13.00
CA VAL A 451 -10.36 -36.07 -12.17
C VAL A 451 -11.51 -37.04 -12.32
N ASN A 452 -12.22 -37.28 -11.24
CA ASN A 452 -13.43 -38.07 -11.25
C ASN A 452 -14.59 -37.19 -10.80
N ASP A 453 -15.55 -36.99 -11.69
CA ASP A 453 -16.75 -36.18 -11.49
C ASP A 453 -16.44 -34.74 -11.05
N LEU A 454 -15.53 -34.05 -11.75
CA LEU A 454 -15.26 -32.64 -11.50
C LEU A 454 -16.45 -31.80 -11.99
N SER A 455 -17.23 -31.28 -11.06
CA SER A 455 -18.38 -30.43 -11.40
C SER A 455 -17.94 -29.15 -12.13
N PHE A 456 -18.66 -28.84 -13.21
CA PHE A 456 -18.48 -27.65 -14.02
C PHE A 456 -19.81 -27.00 -14.40
N SER A 457 -19.75 -25.74 -14.82
CA SER A 457 -20.89 -25.01 -15.37
C SER A 457 -20.42 -24.08 -16.49
N THR A 458 -21.09 -24.15 -17.64
CA THR A 458 -20.92 -23.18 -18.73
C THR A 458 -21.94 -22.04 -18.67
N ILE A 459 -22.79 -22.01 -17.64
CA ILE A 459 -23.74 -20.91 -17.42
C ILE A 459 -22.96 -19.63 -17.12
N GLY A 460 -23.22 -18.58 -17.90
CA GLY A 460 -22.55 -17.28 -17.79
C GLY A 460 -21.27 -17.16 -18.62
N ALA A 461 -20.76 -18.25 -19.16
CA ALA A 461 -19.60 -18.25 -20.03
C ALA A 461 -19.85 -17.46 -21.33
N SER A 462 -18.78 -16.97 -21.94
CA SER A 462 -18.79 -16.30 -23.24
C SER A 462 -18.22 -17.21 -24.33
N ALA A 463 -18.35 -16.80 -25.60
CA ALA A 463 -17.79 -17.56 -26.71
C ALA A 463 -16.34 -17.13 -26.95
N SER A 464 -15.38 -18.03 -26.73
CA SER A 464 -13.94 -17.77 -26.91
C SER A 464 -13.52 -17.38 -28.34
N GLY A 465 -14.42 -17.57 -29.32
CA GLY A 465 -14.13 -17.39 -30.73
C GLY A 465 -13.40 -18.58 -31.38
N ILE A 466 -13.17 -19.67 -30.62
CA ILE A 466 -12.46 -20.87 -31.07
C ILE A 466 -13.47 -21.99 -31.36
N ASN A 467 -13.62 -22.34 -32.64
CA ASN A 467 -14.52 -23.42 -33.06
C ASN A 467 -13.74 -24.73 -33.34
N PRO A 468 -13.95 -25.82 -32.57
CA PRO A 468 -13.26 -27.10 -32.78
C PRO A 468 -13.76 -27.90 -34.01
N GLY A 469 -14.86 -27.49 -34.65
CA GLY A 469 -15.34 -28.03 -35.93
C GLY A 469 -16.30 -29.25 -35.89
N CYS A 470 -16.45 -29.94 -34.77
CA CYS A 470 -17.53 -30.93 -34.52
C CYS A 470 -18.73 -30.27 -33.84
N GLY A 471 -19.99 -30.53 -34.20
CA GLY A 471 -21.13 -29.80 -33.59
C GLY A 471 -21.46 -28.43 -34.22
N GLY A 472 -21.23 -28.28 -35.52
CA GLY A 472 -21.73 -27.12 -36.30
C GLY A 472 -20.72 -25.99 -36.55
N THR A 473 -21.22 -24.87 -37.09
CA THR A 473 -20.39 -23.75 -37.59
C THR A 473 -20.31 -22.56 -36.64
N THR A 474 -21.04 -22.57 -35.52
CA THR A 474 -21.05 -21.48 -34.54
C THR A 474 -19.92 -21.65 -33.52
N ASN A 475 -19.42 -20.52 -33.01
CA ASN A 475 -18.46 -20.52 -31.90
C ASN A 475 -19.21 -20.94 -30.63
N PRO A 476 -18.74 -21.96 -29.90
CA PRO A 476 -19.40 -22.41 -28.69
C PRO A 476 -19.20 -21.40 -27.55
N VAL A 477 -20.13 -21.39 -26.59
CA VAL A 477 -19.92 -20.82 -25.26
C VAL A 477 -19.19 -21.86 -24.43
N ASP A 478 -17.99 -21.53 -23.96
CA ASP A 478 -17.03 -22.53 -23.50
C ASP A 478 -16.28 -22.15 -22.22
N ILE A 479 -15.74 -23.17 -21.56
CA ILE A 479 -14.80 -23.03 -20.45
C ILE A 479 -13.62 -23.97 -20.69
N TRP A 480 -12.49 -23.66 -20.07
CA TRP A 480 -11.22 -24.30 -20.38
C TRP A 480 -10.53 -24.92 -19.17
N TYR A 481 -9.91 -26.08 -19.39
CA TYR A 481 -9.01 -26.74 -18.44
C TYR A 481 -7.67 -27.05 -19.12
N ALA A 482 -6.60 -27.01 -18.34
CA ALA A 482 -5.26 -27.41 -18.76
C ALA A 482 -4.91 -28.74 -18.07
N PHE A 483 -5.15 -29.85 -18.76
CA PHE A 483 -4.96 -31.20 -18.25
C PHE A 483 -3.51 -31.67 -18.43
N THR A 484 -2.82 -32.01 -17.34
CA THR A 484 -1.49 -32.64 -17.41
C THR A 484 -1.60 -34.12 -17.05
N ALA A 485 -1.28 -35.00 -17.99
CA ALA A 485 -1.36 -36.44 -17.75
C ALA A 485 -0.27 -36.88 -16.77
N THR A 486 -0.60 -37.70 -15.77
CA THR A 486 0.40 -38.20 -14.81
C THR A 486 1.13 -39.44 -15.32
N VAL A 487 0.54 -40.18 -16.26
CA VAL A 487 1.10 -41.40 -16.84
C VAL A 487 0.88 -41.45 -18.36
N ASN A 488 1.73 -42.19 -19.07
CA ASN A 488 1.48 -42.50 -20.48
C ASN A 488 0.31 -43.46 -20.59
N GLY A 489 -0.58 -43.21 -21.54
CA GLY A 489 -1.70 -44.12 -21.77
C GLY A 489 -2.75 -43.58 -22.72
N THR A 490 -3.93 -44.17 -22.66
CA THR A 490 -5.12 -43.64 -23.33
C THR A 490 -5.90 -42.81 -22.32
N GLY A 491 -5.94 -41.49 -22.54
CA GLY A 491 -6.75 -40.56 -21.75
C GLY A 491 -8.19 -40.59 -22.24
N SER A 492 -9.12 -40.94 -21.35
CA SER A 492 -10.57 -40.89 -21.56
C SER A 492 -11.10 -39.63 -20.89
N PHE A 493 -11.77 -38.79 -21.67
CA PHE A 493 -12.39 -37.53 -21.26
C PHE A 493 -13.89 -37.63 -21.53
N ASP A 494 -14.71 -37.42 -20.52
CA ASP A 494 -16.15 -37.54 -20.69
C ASP A 494 -16.95 -36.52 -19.87
N LEU A 495 -18.07 -36.09 -20.46
CA LEU A 495 -19.04 -35.18 -19.87
C LEU A 495 -20.36 -35.92 -19.60
N CYS A 496 -20.28 -37.24 -19.35
CA CYS A 496 -21.44 -38.11 -19.29
C CYS A 496 -22.37 -37.73 -18.14
N GLY A 497 -23.68 -37.72 -18.39
CA GLY A 497 -24.68 -37.34 -17.38
C GLY A 497 -24.93 -35.83 -17.28
N SER A 498 -24.30 -35.02 -18.12
CA SER A 498 -24.58 -33.59 -18.24
C SER A 498 -26.04 -33.34 -18.61
N THR A 499 -26.60 -32.28 -18.05
CA THR A 499 -28.03 -31.94 -18.18
C THR A 499 -28.41 -31.30 -19.52
N PHE A 500 -27.44 -31.09 -20.40
CA PHE A 500 -27.58 -30.38 -21.68
C PHE A 500 -26.81 -31.09 -22.80
N ASN A 501 -27.04 -30.69 -24.06
CA ASN A 501 -26.26 -31.21 -25.19
C ASN A 501 -24.85 -30.62 -25.13
N THR A 502 -23.83 -31.46 -24.88
CA THR A 502 -22.46 -31.01 -24.64
C THR A 502 -21.59 -31.04 -25.89
N ARG A 503 -20.43 -30.40 -25.83
CA ARG A 503 -19.42 -30.43 -26.87
C ARG A 503 -18.05 -30.35 -26.20
N LEU A 504 -17.17 -31.28 -26.56
CA LEU A 504 -15.87 -31.48 -25.95
C LEU A 504 -14.79 -31.44 -27.04
N ALA A 505 -13.70 -30.72 -26.78
CA ALA A 505 -12.54 -30.72 -27.68
C ALA A 505 -11.23 -30.69 -26.89
N ILE A 506 -10.22 -31.39 -27.40
CA ILE A 506 -8.88 -31.46 -26.81
C ILE A 506 -7.87 -30.87 -27.79
N TYR A 507 -7.00 -30.00 -27.29
CA TYR A 507 -6.01 -29.27 -28.07
C TYR A 507 -4.58 -29.54 -27.57
N ASP A 508 -3.60 -29.43 -28.47
CA ASP A 508 -2.16 -29.52 -28.14
C ASP A 508 -1.61 -28.27 -27.42
N ALA A 509 -2.26 -27.12 -27.57
CA ALA A 509 -1.99 -25.85 -26.91
C ALA A 509 -3.28 -25.01 -26.85
N CYS A 510 -3.33 -23.95 -26.03
CA CYS A 510 -4.47 -23.02 -25.99
C CYS A 510 -4.73 -22.42 -27.39
N GLY A 511 -5.90 -22.73 -27.96
CA GLY A 511 -6.26 -22.38 -29.33
C GLY A 511 -5.43 -23.05 -30.44
N GLY A 512 -4.68 -24.11 -30.12
CA GLY A 512 -3.80 -24.84 -31.03
C GLY A 512 -4.51 -25.83 -31.95
N THR A 513 -3.83 -26.92 -32.30
CA THR A 513 -4.40 -28.00 -33.11
C THR A 513 -5.40 -28.80 -32.30
N VAL A 514 -6.62 -28.98 -32.83
CA VAL A 514 -7.61 -29.92 -32.27
C VAL A 514 -7.09 -31.35 -32.46
N LEU A 515 -6.78 -32.03 -31.36
CA LEU A 515 -6.34 -33.43 -31.34
C LEU A 515 -7.52 -34.39 -31.51
N ALA A 516 -8.63 -34.08 -30.84
CA ALA A 516 -9.89 -34.76 -30.99
C ALA A 516 -11.02 -33.84 -30.55
N CYS A 517 -12.21 -34.02 -31.12
CA CYS A 517 -13.39 -33.30 -30.68
C CYS A 517 -14.64 -34.13 -30.95
N ASN A 518 -15.68 -33.88 -30.15
CA ASN A 518 -16.94 -34.59 -30.22
C ASN A 518 -18.09 -33.76 -29.63
N ASP A 519 -19.29 -33.87 -30.19
CA ASP A 519 -20.51 -33.15 -29.80
C ASP A 519 -21.63 -34.10 -29.35
N ASP A 520 -21.76 -35.28 -29.93
CA ASP A 520 -22.75 -36.28 -29.49
C ASP A 520 -22.11 -37.67 -29.47
N ASP A 521 -22.66 -38.56 -28.63
CA ASP A 521 -22.14 -39.92 -28.42
C ASP A 521 -20.66 -39.95 -27.99
N GLY A 522 -20.03 -41.12 -27.95
CA GLY A 522 -18.59 -41.28 -27.72
C GLY A 522 -18.24 -42.62 -27.06
N PRO A 523 -16.95 -42.84 -26.71
CA PRO A 523 -16.49 -44.10 -26.15
C PRO A 523 -17.10 -44.43 -24.78
N ALA A 524 -17.39 -43.43 -23.96
CA ALA A 524 -17.83 -43.60 -22.57
C ALA A 524 -19.36 -43.50 -22.39
N CYS A 525 -20.06 -42.72 -23.21
CA CYS A 525 -21.53 -42.59 -23.18
C CYS A 525 -22.15 -42.39 -24.57
N THR A 526 -23.46 -42.67 -24.65
CA THR A 526 -24.29 -42.46 -25.85
C THR A 526 -25.38 -41.43 -25.60
N GLY A 527 -25.90 -40.80 -26.66
CA GLY A 527 -26.88 -39.71 -26.58
C GLY A 527 -26.23 -38.34 -26.76
N THR A 528 -26.74 -37.34 -26.07
CA THR A 528 -26.38 -35.92 -26.26
C THR A 528 -25.18 -35.45 -25.43
N ASN A 529 -24.35 -36.37 -24.91
CA ASN A 529 -23.18 -36.01 -24.14
C ASN A 529 -21.92 -36.52 -24.84
N ALA A 530 -20.94 -35.63 -25.02
CA ALA A 530 -19.68 -35.93 -25.65
C ALA A 530 -18.72 -36.70 -24.73
N SER A 531 -18.05 -37.70 -25.28
CA SER A 531 -16.85 -38.31 -24.70
C SER A 531 -15.79 -38.60 -25.77
N ILE A 532 -14.52 -38.58 -25.38
CA ILE A 532 -13.35 -38.67 -26.27
C ILE A 532 -12.27 -39.54 -25.63
N GLU A 533 -11.57 -40.32 -26.46
CA GLU A 533 -10.30 -40.95 -26.08
C GLU A 533 -9.17 -40.45 -26.99
N ILE A 534 -8.04 -40.06 -26.38
CA ILE A 534 -6.79 -39.75 -27.10
C ILE A 534 -5.60 -40.43 -26.42
N SER A 535 -4.51 -40.63 -27.16
CA SER A 535 -3.23 -40.98 -26.55
C SER A 535 -2.67 -39.77 -25.81
N VAL A 536 -2.27 -39.97 -24.56
CA VAL A 536 -1.68 -38.93 -23.70
C VAL A 536 -0.31 -39.36 -23.21
N THR A 537 0.58 -38.38 -23.09
CA THR A 537 1.96 -38.54 -22.61
C THR A 537 2.11 -37.90 -21.22
N SER A 538 2.73 -38.61 -20.28
CA SER A 538 3.03 -38.14 -18.93
C SER A 538 3.78 -36.80 -18.98
N GLY A 539 3.36 -35.84 -18.16
CA GLY A 539 3.95 -34.51 -18.07
C GLY A 539 3.59 -33.55 -19.22
N VAL A 540 2.90 -34.00 -20.26
CA VAL A 540 2.40 -33.12 -21.33
C VAL A 540 1.06 -32.53 -20.94
N THR A 541 0.90 -31.22 -21.12
CA THR A 541 -0.34 -30.49 -20.90
C THR A 541 -1.18 -30.41 -22.17
N TYR A 542 -2.45 -30.74 -22.06
CA TYR A 542 -3.47 -30.67 -23.11
C TYR A 542 -4.56 -29.69 -22.68
N TYR A 543 -5.12 -28.93 -23.63
CA TYR A 543 -6.19 -27.98 -23.32
C TYR A 543 -7.55 -28.59 -23.64
N VAL A 544 -8.43 -28.61 -22.66
CA VAL A 544 -9.76 -29.23 -22.72
C VAL A 544 -10.80 -28.11 -22.78
N GLN A 545 -11.49 -27.99 -23.91
CA GLN A 545 -12.61 -27.07 -24.11
C GLN A 545 -13.90 -27.82 -23.80
N VAL A 546 -14.63 -27.35 -22.78
CA VAL A 546 -15.93 -27.88 -22.37
C VAL A 546 -17.00 -26.87 -22.73
N SER A 547 -17.99 -27.29 -23.50
CA SER A 547 -19.02 -26.40 -24.04
C SER A 547 -20.34 -27.13 -24.25
N GLY A 548 -21.36 -26.40 -24.68
CA GLY A 548 -22.56 -27.01 -25.27
C GLY A 548 -22.49 -27.08 -26.78
N ASN A 549 -23.35 -27.91 -27.36
CA ASN A 549 -23.58 -27.87 -28.80
C ASN A 549 -24.31 -26.56 -29.14
N GLU A 550 -23.77 -25.81 -30.11
CA GLU A 550 -24.14 -24.42 -30.40
C GLU A 550 -24.01 -23.47 -29.17
N ALA A 551 -25.06 -22.71 -28.85
CA ALA A 551 -25.07 -21.73 -27.74
C ALA A 551 -25.73 -22.27 -26.46
N VAL A 552 -25.95 -23.58 -26.37
CA VAL A 552 -26.58 -24.20 -25.20
C VAL A 552 -25.59 -24.19 -24.02
N THR A 553 -26.05 -23.74 -22.85
CA THR A 553 -25.26 -23.76 -21.61
C THR A 553 -25.90 -24.67 -20.58
N GLY A 554 -25.11 -25.17 -19.62
CA GLY A 554 -25.63 -25.96 -18.51
C GLY A 554 -24.54 -26.41 -17.56
N SER A 555 -24.90 -27.33 -16.66
CA SER A 555 -23.98 -27.93 -15.69
C SER A 555 -23.85 -29.43 -15.90
N GLY A 556 -22.69 -29.95 -15.55
CA GLY A 556 -22.34 -31.37 -15.62
C GLY A 556 -21.09 -31.67 -14.79
N ASP A 557 -20.61 -32.90 -14.92
CA ASP A 557 -19.37 -33.35 -14.31
C ASP A 557 -18.39 -33.78 -15.40
N LEU A 558 -17.13 -33.38 -15.28
CA LEU A 558 -16.03 -33.75 -16.15
C LEU A 558 -15.24 -34.88 -15.49
N THR A 559 -15.15 -36.02 -16.18
CA THR A 559 -14.30 -37.13 -15.78
C THR A 559 -13.14 -37.28 -16.76
N ILE A 560 -11.93 -37.34 -16.22
CA ILE A 560 -10.70 -37.60 -16.97
C ILE A 560 -9.95 -38.72 -16.29
N SER A 561 -9.77 -39.83 -16.99
CA SER A 561 -8.99 -40.98 -16.52
C SER A 561 -7.95 -41.38 -17.55
N VAL A 562 -6.78 -41.83 -17.09
CA VAL A 562 -5.75 -42.36 -17.99
C VAL A 562 -5.59 -43.85 -17.73
N ASN A 563 -5.94 -44.65 -18.75
CA ASN A 563 -5.62 -46.06 -18.75
C ASN A 563 -4.14 -46.22 -19.10
N ALA A 564 -3.31 -46.39 -18.07
CA ALA A 564 -1.88 -46.56 -18.22
C ALA A 564 -1.56 -47.75 -19.13
N THR A 565 -0.79 -47.51 -20.18
CA THR A 565 -0.25 -48.59 -21.00
C THR A 565 0.86 -49.28 -20.22
N THR A 566 0.61 -50.50 -19.71
CA THR A 566 1.63 -51.30 -18.98
C THR A 566 2.69 -51.92 -19.89
N ASN A 567 2.66 -51.62 -21.20
CA ASN A 567 3.62 -52.13 -22.16
C ASN A 567 4.77 -51.13 -22.35
N MET A 568 5.77 -51.20 -21.47
CA MET A 568 7.00 -50.39 -21.54
C MET A 568 8.00 -50.91 -22.59
N ASP A 569 7.61 -51.89 -23.42
CA ASP A 569 8.51 -52.55 -24.38
C ASP A 569 8.98 -51.64 -25.53
N ASP A 570 8.27 -50.53 -25.78
CA ASP A 570 8.64 -49.53 -26.78
C ASP A 570 8.94 -48.18 -26.10
N CYS A 571 9.95 -47.45 -26.59
CA CYS A 571 10.32 -46.15 -26.02
C CYS A 571 9.20 -45.09 -26.09
N GLY A 572 8.22 -45.25 -26.99
CA GLY A 572 7.02 -44.40 -27.05
C GLY A 572 6.10 -44.53 -25.84
N ASN A 573 6.23 -45.65 -25.09
CA ASN A 573 5.51 -45.93 -23.86
C ASN A 573 6.43 -45.90 -22.63
N ALA A 574 7.64 -45.32 -22.75
CA ALA A 574 8.64 -45.30 -21.69
C ALA A 574 8.10 -44.70 -20.38
N TYR A 575 8.30 -45.37 -19.24
CA TYR A 575 7.81 -44.89 -17.95
C TYR A 575 8.59 -43.65 -17.50
N ALA A 576 7.89 -42.54 -17.25
CA ALA A 576 8.51 -41.33 -16.76
C ALA A 576 9.14 -41.57 -15.37
N ILE A 577 10.41 -41.22 -15.21
CA ILE A 577 11.16 -41.43 -13.98
C ILE A 577 12.10 -40.24 -13.71
N ASN A 578 12.40 -39.98 -12.45
CA ASN A 578 13.43 -39.01 -12.04
C ASN A 578 14.56 -39.78 -11.32
N GLU A 579 15.36 -39.11 -10.50
CA GLU A 579 16.31 -39.77 -9.61
C GLU A 579 15.57 -40.70 -8.65
N VAL A 580 16.05 -41.94 -8.54
CA VAL A 580 15.42 -43.01 -7.78
C VAL A 580 16.48 -43.85 -7.10
N THR A 581 16.16 -44.41 -5.95
CA THR A 581 16.99 -45.41 -5.27
C THR A 581 16.21 -46.72 -5.22
N ASP A 582 16.84 -47.80 -5.68
CA ASP A 582 16.32 -49.17 -5.66
C ASP A 582 14.90 -49.31 -6.26
N PHE A 583 14.65 -48.67 -7.41
CA PHE A 583 13.35 -48.75 -8.08
C PHE A 583 13.16 -50.13 -8.72
N ALA A 584 12.31 -50.95 -8.12
CA ALA A 584 12.06 -52.30 -8.58
C ALA A 584 11.49 -52.33 -10.01
N PHE A 585 12.08 -53.17 -10.87
CA PHE A 585 11.63 -53.41 -12.23
C PHE A 585 11.63 -54.90 -12.59
N THR A 586 10.93 -55.24 -13.67
CA THR A 586 10.98 -56.58 -14.27
C THR A 586 10.83 -56.51 -15.78
N THR A 587 11.69 -57.22 -16.50
CA THR A 587 11.57 -57.46 -17.95
C THR A 587 10.83 -58.78 -18.24
N VAL A 588 10.40 -59.52 -17.21
CA VAL A 588 9.59 -60.73 -17.38
C VAL A 588 8.20 -60.37 -17.90
N GLY A 589 7.91 -60.82 -19.13
CA GLY A 589 6.63 -60.55 -19.81
C GLY A 589 6.73 -59.47 -20.88
N ALA A 590 7.84 -58.73 -20.92
CA ALA A 590 8.20 -57.85 -22.03
C ALA A 590 8.56 -58.66 -23.29
N THR A 591 8.46 -58.01 -24.44
CA THR A 591 8.82 -58.51 -25.76
C THR A 591 10.09 -57.83 -26.25
N ALA A 592 10.80 -58.45 -27.20
CA ALA A 592 12.00 -57.84 -27.74
C ALA A 592 11.63 -56.73 -28.73
N GLY A 593 11.97 -55.48 -28.41
CA GLY A 593 11.72 -54.32 -29.25
C GLY A 593 12.53 -54.29 -30.55
N GLY A 594 12.33 -53.24 -31.36
CA GLY A 594 13.07 -53.00 -32.61
C GLY A 594 14.48 -52.44 -32.43
N ASP A 595 14.75 -51.84 -31.27
CA ASP A 595 15.92 -50.98 -31.03
C ASP A 595 17.07 -51.73 -30.35
N ASN A 596 18.23 -51.77 -31.01
CA ASN A 596 19.42 -52.44 -30.51
C ASN A 596 20.52 -51.41 -30.19
N PRO A 597 20.94 -51.25 -28.93
CA PRO A 597 21.94 -50.25 -28.55
C PRO A 597 23.39 -50.65 -28.89
N GLY A 598 23.62 -51.85 -29.45
CA GLY A 598 24.92 -52.31 -29.96
C GLY A 598 25.92 -52.92 -28.95
N CYS A 599 25.93 -52.52 -27.67
CA CYS A 599 26.76 -53.15 -26.61
C CYS A 599 26.16 -54.47 -26.13
N GLY A 600 26.88 -55.59 -26.09
CA GLY A 600 26.29 -56.88 -25.70
C GLY A 600 25.62 -57.70 -26.80
N GLY A 601 26.01 -57.48 -28.07
CA GLY A 601 25.75 -58.40 -29.18
C GLY A 601 24.62 -58.01 -30.15
N GLY A 602 24.34 -58.88 -31.11
CA GLY A 602 23.51 -58.60 -32.29
C GLY A 602 22.01 -58.91 -32.16
N VAL A 603 21.55 -59.39 -31.01
CA VAL A 603 20.13 -59.72 -30.75
C VAL A 603 19.47 -58.54 -30.03
N ASN A 604 18.24 -58.19 -30.43
CA ASN A 604 17.47 -57.16 -29.74
C ASN A 604 17.14 -57.64 -28.31
N PRO A 605 17.36 -56.82 -27.28
CA PRO A 605 17.05 -57.19 -25.91
C PRO A 605 15.54 -57.39 -25.73
N ILE A 606 15.14 -58.21 -24.74
CA ILE A 606 13.82 -58.06 -24.12
C ILE A 606 13.98 -56.93 -23.13
N ASP A 607 13.27 -55.84 -23.35
CA ASP A 607 13.55 -54.55 -22.73
C ASP A 607 12.28 -53.85 -22.25
N ILE A 608 12.50 -52.93 -21.33
CA ILE A 608 11.54 -51.94 -20.91
C ILE A 608 12.22 -50.57 -20.97
N TRP A 609 11.42 -49.54 -21.17
CA TRP A 609 11.90 -48.19 -21.35
C TRP A 609 11.46 -47.26 -20.23
N TYR A 610 12.36 -46.36 -19.84
CA TYR A 610 12.09 -45.24 -18.94
C TYR A 610 12.41 -43.90 -19.62
N ALA A 611 11.58 -42.90 -19.42
CA ALA A 611 11.84 -41.52 -19.83
C ALA A 611 12.34 -40.75 -18.60
N TYR A 612 13.66 -40.64 -18.46
CA TYR A 612 14.30 -40.02 -17.32
C TYR A 612 14.49 -38.52 -17.53
N THR A 613 13.84 -37.70 -16.72
CA THR A 613 14.06 -36.25 -16.70
C THR A 613 14.96 -35.90 -15.53
N ALA A 614 16.15 -35.38 -15.82
CA ALA A 614 17.09 -34.99 -14.77
C ALA A 614 16.54 -33.79 -13.99
N THR A 615 16.51 -33.87 -12.66
CA THR A 615 16.07 -32.74 -11.82
C THR A 615 17.18 -31.70 -11.66
N GLU A 616 18.43 -32.12 -11.77
CA GLU A 616 19.64 -31.32 -11.57
C GLU A 616 20.58 -31.47 -12.77
N THR A 617 21.38 -30.45 -13.10
CA THR A 617 22.46 -30.55 -14.09
C THR A 617 23.68 -31.16 -13.41
N GLY A 618 24.27 -32.20 -13.98
CA GLY A 618 25.37 -32.91 -13.34
C GLY A 618 25.82 -34.17 -14.06
N THR A 619 26.53 -35.04 -13.36
CA THR A 619 26.83 -36.39 -13.84
C THR A 619 25.78 -37.37 -13.32
N GLY A 620 24.95 -37.90 -14.21
CA GLY A 620 23.99 -38.94 -13.92
C GLY A 620 24.66 -40.32 -13.83
N SER A 621 24.28 -41.09 -12.83
CA SER A 621 24.72 -42.46 -12.55
C SER A 621 23.52 -43.40 -12.61
N PHE A 622 23.62 -44.46 -13.41
CA PHE A 622 22.54 -45.41 -13.70
C PHE A 622 23.02 -46.82 -13.39
N ASP A 623 22.42 -47.41 -12.37
CA ASP A 623 22.92 -48.60 -11.70
C ASP A 623 21.86 -49.72 -11.70
N LEU A 624 22.24 -50.89 -12.23
CA LEU A 624 21.46 -52.14 -12.21
C LEU A 624 22.12 -53.25 -11.38
N CYS A 625 23.13 -52.92 -10.56
CA CYS A 625 23.85 -53.87 -9.72
C CYS A 625 22.88 -54.64 -8.81
N GLY A 626 23.15 -55.94 -8.61
CA GLY A 626 22.28 -56.81 -7.83
C GLY A 626 21.11 -57.44 -8.60
N SER A 627 20.89 -57.05 -9.86
CA SER A 627 19.89 -57.69 -10.73
C SER A 627 20.06 -59.21 -10.83
N SER A 628 18.94 -59.93 -10.89
CA SER A 628 18.91 -61.40 -10.88
C SER A 628 19.37 -62.08 -12.18
N TYR A 629 19.75 -61.27 -13.18
CA TYR A 629 20.10 -61.71 -14.52
C TYR A 629 21.22 -60.84 -15.10
N ASP A 630 21.61 -61.22 -16.31
CA ASP A 630 22.67 -60.62 -17.11
C ASP A 630 22.06 -59.43 -17.87
N THR A 631 22.30 -58.22 -17.35
CA THR A 631 21.57 -57.01 -17.75
C THR A 631 22.23 -56.31 -18.93
N ARG A 632 21.49 -55.39 -19.52
CA ARG A 632 21.96 -54.50 -20.58
C ARG A 632 21.28 -53.15 -20.40
N LEU A 633 22.06 -52.10 -20.32
CA LEU A 633 21.60 -50.74 -20.09
C LEU A 633 22.04 -49.83 -21.23
N ALA A 634 21.13 -49.02 -21.75
CA ALA A 634 21.46 -48.00 -22.74
C ALA A 634 20.70 -46.71 -22.47
N ILE A 635 21.32 -45.59 -22.81
CA ILE A 635 20.77 -44.24 -22.67
C ILE A 635 20.75 -43.60 -24.05
N TRP A 636 19.63 -43.00 -24.39
CA TRP A 636 19.34 -42.45 -25.71
C TRP A 636 18.97 -40.97 -25.59
N ASP A 637 19.35 -40.18 -26.60
CA ASP A 637 19.04 -38.74 -26.65
C ASP A 637 17.55 -38.46 -26.82
N VAL A 638 16.87 -39.26 -27.64
CA VAL A 638 15.42 -39.29 -27.85
C VAL A 638 14.96 -40.73 -28.07
N CYS A 639 13.65 -40.98 -28.03
CA CYS A 639 13.07 -42.29 -28.31
C CYS A 639 13.52 -42.82 -29.69
N SER A 640 14.17 -43.99 -29.69
CA SER A 640 14.80 -44.64 -30.85
C SER A 640 15.83 -43.75 -31.58
N GLY A 641 16.46 -42.81 -30.87
CA GLY A 641 17.43 -41.85 -31.39
C GLY A 641 18.88 -42.36 -31.41
N ASN A 642 19.83 -41.48 -31.09
CA ASN A 642 21.23 -41.87 -30.92
C ASN A 642 21.46 -42.41 -29.51
N VAL A 643 22.19 -43.52 -29.42
CA VAL A 643 22.70 -44.04 -28.14
C VAL A 643 23.80 -43.10 -27.63
N LEU A 644 23.57 -42.48 -26.48
CA LEU A 644 24.52 -41.63 -25.78
C LEU A 644 25.55 -42.45 -25.00
N ALA A 645 25.10 -43.50 -24.34
CA ALA A 645 25.93 -44.41 -23.57
C ALA A 645 25.25 -45.78 -23.51
N CYS A 646 26.04 -46.87 -23.50
CA CYS A 646 25.47 -48.19 -23.28
C CYS A 646 26.50 -49.19 -22.76
N ASN A 647 26.03 -50.17 -21.98
CA ASN A 647 26.85 -51.18 -21.33
C ASN A 647 26.03 -52.45 -21.05
N ASP A 648 26.68 -53.61 -21.09
CA ASP A 648 26.13 -54.92 -20.67
C ASP A 648 26.78 -55.43 -19.37
N ASP A 649 28.11 -55.43 -19.28
CA ASP A 649 28.85 -55.90 -18.10
C ASP A 649 29.75 -54.79 -17.53
N ASP A 650 29.59 -54.42 -16.24
CA ASP A 650 30.50 -53.49 -15.57
C ASP A 650 31.22 -54.07 -14.35
N ASN A 651 32.48 -53.67 -14.15
CA ASN A 651 33.23 -54.02 -12.93
C ASN A 651 32.82 -53.16 -11.72
N TYR A 652 32.07 -52.07 -11.91
CA TYR A 652 31.46 -51.26 -10.85
C TYR A 652 30.60 -52.13 -9.93
N CYS A 653 29.85 -53.08 -10.50
CA CYS A 653 29.04 -54.06 -9.75
C CYS A 653 29.87 -55.20 -9.11
N GLY A 654 31.20 -55.11 -9.16
CA GLY A 654 32.15 -56.13 -8.72
C GLY A 654 32.87 -56.82 -9.88
N SER A 655 34.10 -57.27 -9.63
CA SER A 655 34.95 -57.91 -10.65
C SER A 655 34.26 -59.13 -11.28
N GLY A 656 33.99 -59.05 -12.59
CA GLY A 656 33.32 -60.12 -13.36
C GLY A 656 31.81 -60.20 -13.16
N SER A 657 31.17 -59.11 -12.72
CA SER A 657 29.72 -58.97 -12.71
C SER A 657 29.14 -59.01 -14.12
N LEU A 658 27.87 -59.47 -14.21
CA LEU A 658 27.06 -59.46 -15.43
C LEU A 658 25.98 -58.37 -15.38
N GLN A 659 26.15 -57.37 -14.51
CA GLN A 659 25.22 -56.27 -14.34
C GLN A 659 25.82 -54.99 -14.95
N SER A 660 24.96 -54.23 -15.60
CA SER A 660 25.34 -53.00 -16.28
C SER A 660 25.31 -51.79 -15.34
N PHE A 661 26.28 -50.90 -15.55
CA PHE A 661 26.35 -49.57 -14.95
C PHE A 661 26.72 -48.54 -16.02
N LEU A 662 26.19 -47.32 -15.91
CA LEU A 662 26.55 -46.19 -16.78
C LEU A 662 26.67 -44.90 -15.98
N SER A 663 27.61 -44.03 -16.40
CA SER A 663 27.63 -42.63 -15.99
C SER A 663 27.82 -41.71 -17.18
N PHE A 664 27.07 -40.60 -17.22
CA PHE A 664 27.21 -39.58 -18.27
C PHE A 664 26.66 -38.22 -17.81
N ALA A 665 27.02 -37.15 -18.53
CA ALA A 665 26.55 -35.80 -18.22
C ALA A 665 25.06 -35.63 -18.58
N VAL A 666 24.27 -35.15 -17.61
CA VAL A 666 22.84 -34.83 -17.74
C VAL A 666 22.60 -33.35 -17.52
N THR A 667 21.50 -32.82 -18.03
CA THR A 667 21.13 -31.41 -17.93
C THR A 667 19.74 -31.33 -17.31
N SER A 668 19.57 -30.48 -16.30
CA SER A 668 18.29 -30.29 -15.60
C SER A 668 17.18 -29.98 -16.62
N GLY A 669 16.03 -30.63 -16.44
CA GLY A 669 14.87 -30.52 -17.31
C GLY A 669 14.99 -31.20 -18.67
N THR A 670 16.16 -31.78 -19.01
CA THR A 670 16.32 -32.57 -20.25
C THR A 670 15.89 -34.02 -19.99
N THR A 671 15.05 -34.54 -20.88
CA THR A 671 14.59 -35.94 -20.84
C THR A 671 15.50 -36.84 -21.68
N TYR A 672 15.98 -37.92 -21.07
CA TYR A 672 16.76 -38.99 -21.69
C TYR A 672 15.95 -40.29 -21.66
N TYR A 673 16.14 -41.17 -22.65
CA TYR A 673 15.44 -42.46 -22.67
C TYR A 673 16.38 -43.57 -22.23
N ILE A 674 16.01 -44.30 -21.18
CA ILE A 674 16.76 -45.41 -20.62
C ILE A 674 16.12 -46.72 -21.07
N GLN A 675 16.89 -47.53 -21.78
CA GLN A 675 16.51 -48.90 -22.15
C GLN A 675 17.14 -49.87 -21.16
N VAL A 676 16.30 -50.57 -20.39
CA VAL A 676 16.70 -51.61 -19.45
C VAL A 676 16.31 -52.96 -20.04
N GLY A 677 17.29 -53.77 -20.40
CA GLY A 677 17.08 -55.10 -20.97
C GLY A 677 18.08 -56.12 -20.47
N GLY A 678 18.21 -57.24 -21.21
CA GLY A 678 19.17 -58.29 -20.90
C GLY A 678 20.03 -58.73 -22.08
N TYR A 679 21.24 -59.18 -21.77
CA TYR A 679 22.16 -59.78 -22.75
C TYR A 679 21.52 -61.00 -23.42
N ASN A 680 21.57 -61.06 -24.76
CA ASN A 680 20.94 -62.12 -25.57
C ASN A 680 19.47 -62.39 -25.24
N ALA A 681 18.67 -61.35 -25.06
CA ALA A 681 17.23 -61.44 -24.80
C ALA A 681 16.89 -62.22 -23.51
N ARG A 682 17.77 -62.17 -22.51
CA ARG A 682 17.44 -62.60 -21.15
C ARG A 682 16.46 -61.62 -20.52
N ALA A 683 15.60 -62.14 -19.67
CA ALA A 683 14.64 -61.36 -18.90
C ALA A 683 14.69 -61.77 -17.43
N GLY A 684 14.41 -60.83 -16.55
CA GLY A 684 14.47 -61.02 -15.10
C GLY A 684 14.03 -59.77 -14.35
N ALA A 685 14.18 -59.80 -13.03
CA ALA A 685 13.88 -58.67 -12.16
C ALA A 685 15.18 -58.10 -11.55
N GLY A 686 15.13 -56.82 -11.20
CA GLY A 686 16.21 -56.07 -10.55
C GLY A 686 15.70 -54.76 -9.99
N ASP A 687 16.62 -53.96 -9.47
CA ASP A 687 16.35 -52.62 -8.97
C ASP A 687 17.18 -51.61 -9.77
N LEU A 688 16.56 -50.50 -10.18
CA LEU A 688 17.20 -49.40 -10.90
C LEU A 688 17.47 -48.25 -9.93
N THR A 689 18.73 -47.85 -9.82
CA THR A 689 19.12 -46.63 -9.10
C THR A 689 19.62 -45.59 -10.09
N ILE A 690 19.03 -44.39 -10.03
CA ILE A 690 19.43 -43.21 -10.79
C ILE A 690 19.79 -42.10 -9.79
N SER A 691 21.01 -41.61 -9.84
CA SER A 691 21.43 -40.45 -9.03
C SER A 691 22.20 -39.45 -9.87
N VAL A 692 22.12 -38.18 -9.53
CA VAL A 692 22.90 -37.11 -10.16
C VAL A 692 23.83 -36.51 -9.13
N VAL A 693 25.11 -36.47 -9.45
CA VAL A 693 26.06 -35.61 -8.75
C VAL A 693 26.03 -34.26 -9.47
N GLN A 694 25.49 -33.23 -8.81
CA GLN A 694 25.36 -31.88 -9.35
C GLN A 694 26.71 -31.37 -9.85
N SER A 695 26.74 -30.76 -11.02
CA SER A 695 27.93 -30.03 -11.47
C SER A 695 28.15 -28.81 -10.59
N ALA A 696 29.39 -28.55 -10.18
CA ALA A 696 29.68 -27.31 -9.46
C ALA A 696 29.33 -26.11 -10.35
N THR A 697 28.51 -25.18 -9.86
CA THR A 697 28.05 -24.03 -10.66
C THR A 697 29.18 -23.02 -10.92
N ASN A 698 30.18 -23.02 -10.04
CA ASN A 698 31.39 -22.21 -10.11
C ASN A 698 32.63 -23.02 -10.50
N ASP A 699 32.46 -24.09 -11.30
CA ASP A 699 33.53 -24.93 -11.85
C ASP A 699 34.50 -24.13 -12.73
N ASP A 700 33.99 -23.13 -13.47
CA ASP A 700 34.80 -22.23 -14.30
C ASP A 700 34.98 -20.86 -13.64
N CYS A 701 36.15 -20.24 -13.82
CA CYS A 701 36.41 -18.89 -13.30
C CYS A 701 35.48 -17.80 -13.86
N SER A 702 34.85 -18.02 -15.02
CA SER A 702 33.83 -17.10 -15.55
C SER A 702 32.54 -17.10 -14.74
N ASN A 703 32.28 -18.18 -14.01
CA ASN A 703 31.13 -18.37 -13.14
C ASN A 703 31.52 -18.28 -11.65
N ALA A 704 32.67 -17.68 -11.35
CA ALA A 704 33.17 -17.55 -10.00
C ALA A 704 32.15 -16.85 -9.10
N ILE A 705 31.87 -17.43 -7.92
CA ILE A 705 30.94 -16.85 -6.96
C ILE A 705 31.58 -15.62 -6.34
N ALA A 706 30.92 -14.47 -6.44
CA ALA A 706 31.40 -13.24 -5.82
C ALA A 706 31.44 -13.39 -4.29
N VAL A 707 32.58 -13.05 -3.69
CA VAL A 707 32.79 -13.08 -2.24
C VAL A 707 33.56 -11.86 -1.77
N THR A 708 33.44 -11.62 -0.47
CA THR A 708 34.18 -10.59 0.26
C THR A 708 35.08 -11.27 1.29
N MET A 709 35.32 -10.64 2.44
CA MET A 709 35.83 -11.37 3.59
C MET A 709 34.78 -12.41 3.99
N VAL A 710 35.22 -13.64 4.25
CA VAL A 710 34.36 -14.76 4.64
C VAL A 710 35.03 -15.51 5.78
N ASN A 711 34.24 -16.00 6.73
CA ASN A 711 34.73 -16.85 7.81
C ASN A 711 34.02 -18.19 7.73
N ASP A 712 34.79 -19.24 7.48
CA ASP A 712 34.34 -20.63 7.35
C ASP A 712 33.20 -20.82 6.33
N LEU A 713 33.34 -20.26 5.12
CA LEU A 713 32.35 -20.42 4.04
C LEU A 713 32.37 -21.87 3.53
N PRO A 714 31.30 -22.66 3.72
CA PRO A 714 31.30 -24.05 3.29
C PRO A 714 31.35 -24.17 1.77
N PHE A 715 32.14 -25.12 1.28
CA PHE A 715 32.26 -25.40 -0.15
C PHE A 715 32.39 -26.91 -0.44
N THR A 716 32.13 -27.28 -1.69
CA THR A 716 32.35 -28.64 -2.20
C THR A 716 32.98 -28.60 -3.60
N THR A 717 34.03 -29.38 -3.80
CA THR A 717 34.61 -29.64 -5.13
C THR A 717 34.08 -30.95 -5.74
N VAL A 718 33.17 -31.63 -5.04
CA VAL A 718 32.48 -32.81 -5.60
C VAL A 718 31.56 -32.36 -6.73
N GLY A 719 31.74 -32.93 -7.91
CA GLY A 719 30.97 -32.57 -9.12
C GLY A 719 31.60 -31.48 -9.98
N ALA A 720 32.70 -30.87 -9.54
CA ALA A 720 33.55 -30.05 -10.39
C ALA A 720 34.38 -30.89 -11.37
N THR A 721 34.94 -30.24 -12.38
CA THR A 721 35.81 -30.84 -13.40
C THR A 721 37.17 -30.13 -13.43
N ALA A 722 38.12 -30.66 -14.22
CA ALA A 722 39.41 -30.03 -14.37
C ALA A 722 39.37 -29.06 -15.57
N GLY A 723 39.47 -27.74 -15.31
CA GLY A 723 39.38 -26.69 -16.33
C GLY A 723 40.62 -26.51 -17.22
N GLY A 724 41.75 -27.13 -16.85
CA GLY A 724 43.05 -26.91 -17.51
C GLY A 724 43.87 -25.76 -16.92
N ASP A 725 43.43 -25.24 -15.76
CA ASP A 725 43.90 -24.00 -15.15
C ASP A 725 44.92 -24.26 -14.04
N ASN A 726 46.02 -24.91 -14.39
CA ASN A 726 46.99 -25.39 -13.40
C ASN A 726 47.78 -24.23 -12.74
N PRO A 727 47.63 -23.96 -11.43
CA PRO A 727 48.37 -22.88 -10.77
C PRO A 727 49.85 -23.22 -10.48
N GLY A 728 50.28 -24.47 -10.69
CA GLY A 728 51.68 -24.90 -10.62
C GLY A 728 52.22 -25.39 -9.25
N CYS A 729 51.60 -25.05 -8.12
CA CYS A 729 51.87 -25.70 -6.81
C CYS A 729 51.13 -27.05 -6.71
N GLY A 730 51.62 -28.10 -6.05
CA GLY A 730 50.89 -29.38 -6.00
C GLY A 730 50.97 -30.26 -7.25
N GLY A 731 51.97 -30.06 -8.11
CA GLY A 731 52.31 -31.00 -9.19
C GLY A 731 51.75 -30.64 -10.57
N ALA A 732 51.90 -31.58 -11.52
CA ALA A 732 51.61 -31.37 -12.94
C ALA A 732 50.16 -31.71 -13.35
N THR A 733 49.36 -32.25 -12.42
CA THR A 733 47.96 -32.60 -12.65
C THR A 733 47.10 -31.35 -12.49
N ASP A 734 46.14 -31.17 -13.40
CA ASP A 734 45.16 -30.09 -13.27
C ASP A 734 44.23 -30.38 -12.07
N PRO A 735 43.95 -29.39 -11.21
CA PRO A 735 43.03 -29.61 -10.11
C PRO A 735 41.60 -29.81 -10.63
N ILE A 736 40.80 -30.55 -9.88
CA ILE A 736 39.33 -30.40 -9.94
C ILE A 736 39.00 -29.30 -8.93
N ASP A 737 38.46 -28.19 -9.41
CA ASP A 737 38.38 -26.96 -8.64
C ASP A 737 37.07 -26.19 -8.82
N ILE A 738 36.88 -25.23 -7.94
CA ILE A 738 35.80 -24.25 -7.99
C ILE A 738 36.38 -22.85 -7.77
N TRP A 739 35.62 -21.84 -8.18
CA TRP A 739 36.11 -20.47 -8.24
C TRP A 739 35.26 -19.50 -7.42
N TYR A 740 35.94 -18.58 -6.77
CA TYR A 740 35.36 -17.42 -6.10
C TYR A 740 36.00 -16.13 -6.61
N ALA A 741 35.21 -15.06 -6.75
CA ALA A 741 35.69 -13.73 -7.12
C ALA A 741 35.71 -12.84 -5.87
N PHE A 742 36.87 -12.77 -5.22
CA PHE A 742 37.10 -11.99 -4.02
C PHE A 742 37.36 -10.51 -4.35
N THR A 743 36.50 -9.60 -3.87
CA THR A 743 36.76 -8.16 -3.97
C THR A 743 37.21 -7.62 -2.62
N ALA A 744 38.45 -7.12 -2.55
CA ALA A 744 38.97 -6.54 -1.31
C ALA A 744 38.37 -5.15 -1.08
N PHE A 745 37.79 -4.91 0.10
CA PHE A 745 37.28 -3.57 0.46
C PHE A 745 38.35 -2.63 0.99
N ILE A 746 39.44 -3.19 1.52
CA ILE A 746 40.56 -2.43 2.06
C ILE A 746 41.87 -2.92 1.45
N SER A 747 42.80 -1.99 1.27
CA SER A 747 44.17 -2.32 0.90
C SER A 747 44.91 -2.84 2.14
N GLY A 748 45.66 -3.92 2.00
CA GLY A 748 46.37 -4.55 3.13
C GLY A 748 46.86 -5.95 2.78
N THR A 749 47.20 -6.74 3.80
CA THR A 749 47.53 -8.17 3.62
C THR A 749 46.32 -9.02 3.95
N ALA A 750 45.82 -9.79 2.99
CA ALA A 750 44.76 -10.78 3.18
C ALA A 750 45.36 -12.18 3.38
N ASN A 751 44.72 -12.97 4.24
CA ASN A 751 44.89 -14.41 4.34
C ASN A 751 43.72 -15.10 3.62
N PHE A 752 44.02 -16.18 2.93
CA PHE A 752 43.07 -17.11 2.32
C PHE A 752 43.42 -18.49 2.84
N ASP A 753 42.48 -19.20 3.46
CA ASP A 753 42.75 -20.53 3.98
C ASP A 753 41.60 -21.52 3.80
N LEU A 754 42.00 -22.79 3.66
CA LEU A 754 41.12 -23.96 3.57
C LEU A 754 41.34 -24.87 4.79
N CYS A 755 41.69 -24.27 5.94
CA CYS A 755 42.15 -25.02 7.10
C CYS A 755 41.06 -25.93 7.65
N GLY A 756 41.41 -27.19 7.97
CA GLY A 756 40.45 -28.16 8.52
C GLY A 756 39.67 -28.96 7.47
N SER A 757 39.90 -28.72 6.17
CA SER A 757 39.31 -29.49 5.08
C SER A 757 39.56 -31.01 5.22
N GLY A 758 38.56 -31.80 4.83
CA GLY A 758 38.58 -33.27 4.99
C GLY A 758 39.46 -34.02 3.98
N TYR A 759 40.16 -33.30 3.11
CA TYR A 759 40.97 -33.84 2.01
C TYR A 759 42.20 -32.97 1.78
N ASP A 760 43.11 -33.46 0.93
CA ASP A 760 44.36 -32.78 0.56
C ASP A 760 44.05 -31.65 -0.44
N THR A 761 44.11 -30.40 0.04
CA THR A 761 43.60 -29.23 -0.69
C THR A 761 44.66 -28.57 -1.57
N ARG A 762 44.20 -27.69 -2.46
CA ARG A 762 45.04 -26.81 -3.25
C ARG A 762 44.33 -25.47 -3.41
N LEU A 763 45.05 -24.38 -3.15
CA LEU A 763 44.53 -23.02 -3.19
C LEU A 763 45.39 -22.15 -4.10
N ALA A 764 44.77 -21.32 -4.93
CA ALA A 764 45.47 -20.30 -5.71
C ALA A 764 44.66 -19.00 -5.79
N VAL A 765 45.36 -17.87 -5.91
CA VAL A 765 44.76 -16.54 -6.12
C VAL A 765 45.32 -15.95 -7.40
N TRP A 766 44.44 -15.43 -8.26
CA TRP A 766 44.72 -14.94 -9.61
C TRP A 766 44.32 -13.46 -9.76
N ASP A 767 45.01 -12.72 -10.64
CA ASP A 767 44.73 -11.30 -10.91
C ASP A 767 43.48 -11.06 -11.78
N ALA A 768 43.05 -12.08 -12.53
CA ALA A 768 41.85 -12.11 -13.35
C ALA A 768 41.50 -13.58 -13.66
N CYS A 769 40.28 -13.84 -14.12
CA CYS A 769 39.91 -15.14 -14.70
C CYS A 769 40.81 -15.43 -15.92
N ASN A 770 41.47 -16.59 -15.93
CA ASN A 770 42.54 -16.95 -16.88
C ASN A 770 43.76 -16.00 -16.88
N GLY A 771 43.98 -15.28 -15.78
CA GLY A 771 45.06 -14.31 -15.60
C GLY A 771 46.37 -14.92 -15.11
N ASN A 772 47.17 -14.13 -14.41
CA ASN A 772 48.39 -14.61 -13.74
C ASN A 772 48.08 -15.08 -12.32
N VAL A 773 48.66 -16.21 -11.92
CA VAL A 773 48.70 -16.66 -10.52
C VAL A 773 49.52 -15.67 -9.71
N LEU A 774 48.89 -15.03 -8.72
CA LEU A 774 49.53 -14.11 -7.78
C LEU A 774 50.17 -14.86 -6.61
N ALA A 775 49.49 -15.90 -6.13
CA ALA A 775 49.98 -16.79 -5.09
C ALA A 775 49.30 -18.16 -5.21
N CYS A 776 49.98 -19.23 -4.81
CA CYS A 776 49.35 -20.54 -4.73
C CYS A 776 50.05 -21.43 -3.70
N ASN A 777 49.31 -22.40 -3.17
CA ASN A 777 49.76 -23.34 -2.15
C ASN A 777 48.94 -24.63 -2.20
N ASP A 778 49.60 -25.78 -2.02
CA ASP A 778 48.98 -27.11 -1.88
C ASP A 778 49.08 -27.60 -0.44
N ASP A 779 50.27 -27.59 0.17
CA ASP A 779 50.50 -28.15 1.49
C ASP A 779 51.12 -27.13 2.44
N ASN A 780 50.54 -26.98 3.64
CA ASN A 780 50.99 -26.07 4.70
C ASN A 780 50.97 -24.59 4.28
N GLY A 781 50.39 -23.72 5.08
CA GLY A 781 50.44 -22.29 4.84
C GLY A 781 50.74 -21.49 6.09
N PRO A 782 50.58 -20.17 6.03
CA PRO A 782 50.82 -19.28 7.16
C PRO A 782 49.92 -19.57 8.37
N THR A 783 48.73 -20.14 8.13
CA THR A 783 47.67 -20.31 9.13
C THR A 783 47.35 -21.77 9.47
N CYS A 784 47.67 -22.74 8.61
CA CYS A 784 47.58 -24.17 8.93
C CYS A 784 48.77 -25.00 8.46
N SER A 785 48.92 -26.19 9.06
CA SER A 785 49.97 -27.17 8.74
C SER A 785 49.35 -28.51 8.36
N GLY A 786 50.04 -29.31 7.54
CA GLY A 786 49.55 -30.60 7.03
C GLY A 786 49.04 -30.47 5.59
N LEU A 787 47.96 -31.18 5.28
CA LEU A 787 47.37 -31.30 3.94
C LEU A 787 46.39 -30.17 3.57
N SER A 788 46.33 -29.12 4.39
CA SER A 788 45.49 -27.95 4.14
C SER A 788 46.34 -26.79 3.62
N SER A 789 45.81 -26.07 2.64
CA SER A 789 46.47 -24.94 1.99
C SER A 789 46.04 -23.62 2.60
N SER A 790 47.00 -22.71 2.79
CA SER A 790 46.70 -21.29 3.02
C SER A 790 47.72 -20.32 2.44
N ILE A 791 47.29 -19.11 2.13
CA ILE A 791 48.03 -18.08 1.39
C ILE A 791 47.92 -16.76 2.13
N GLU A 792 49.02 -15.99 2.17
CA GLU A 792 49.01 -14.58 2.52
C GLU A 792 49.51 -13.75 1.35
N MET A 793 48.77 -12.70 0.99
CA MET A 793 49.20 -11.77 -0.05
C MET A 793 48.64 -10.36 0.16
N THR A 794 49.29 -9.38 -0.44
CA THR A 794 48.81 -7.99 -0.43
C THR A 794 47.67 -7.81 -1.44
N VAL A 795 46.57 -7.24 -0.99
CA VAL A 795 45.38 -6.91 -1.79
C VAL A 795 45.17 -5.39 -1.78
N SER A 796 44.48 -4.90 -2.80
CA SER A 796 44.16 -3.48 -3.00
C SER A 796 42.64 -3.28 -2.96
N ALA A 797 42.19 -2.24 -2.26
CA ALA A 797 40.77 -1.88 -2.17
C ALA A 797 40.14 -1.71 -3.56
N GLY A 798 38.95 -2.27 -3.75
CA GLY A 798 38.18 -2.24 -4.99
C GLY A 798 38.71 -3.15 -6.11
N THR A 799 39.81 -3.89 -5.89
CA THR A 799 40.32 -4.86 -6.88
C THR A 799 39.70 -6.23 -6.64
N ALA A 800 39.21 -6.85 -7.73
CA ALA A 800 38.75 -8.23 -7.74
C ALA A 800 39.92 -9.20 -7.99
N TYR A 801 39.95 -10.29 -7.23
CA TYR A 801 40.90 -11.40 -7.31
C TYR A 801 40.12 -12.69 -7.48
N TYR A 802 40.63 -13.64 -8.26
CA TYR A 802 39.96 -14.93 -8.47
C TYR A 802 40.64 -15.99 -7.61
N VAL A 803 39.88 -16.61 -6.70
CA VAL A 803 40.34 -17.62 -5.76
C VAL A 803 39.91 -19.00 -6.28
N GLN A 804 40.88 -19.84 -6.62
CA GLN A 804 40.69 -21.20 -7.09
C GLN A 804 40.86 -22.16 -5.91
N VAL A 805 39.83 -22.95 -5.63
CA VAL A 805 39.77 -23.91 -4.52
C VAL A 805 39.65 -25.32 -5.11
N GLY A 806 40.67 -26.15 -4.95
CA GLY A 806 40.72 -27.51 -5.48
C GLY A 806 41.41 -28.49 -4.55
N GLY A 807 41.79 -29.65 -5.09
CA GLY A 807 42.57 -30.67 -4.36
C GLY A 807 43.85 -31.12 -5.06
N TYR A 808 44.78 -31.64 -4.28
CA TYR A 808 46.01 -32.25 -4.80
C TYR A 808 45.69 -33.49 -5.65
N ASN A 809 46.30 -33.60 -6.84
CA ASN A 809 46.06 -34.69 -7.80
C ASN A 809 44.58 -34.97 -8.11
N ALA A 810 43.78 -33.93 -8.31
CA ALA A 810 42.37 -34.03 -8.65
C ALA A 810 41.51 -34.74 -7.57
N LEU A 811 41.96 -34.71 -6.31
CA LEU A 811 41.10 -35.06 -5.19
C LEU A 811 39.97 -34.05 -5.06
N THR A 812 38.78 -34.55 -4.78
CA THR A 812 37.58 -33.74 -4.51
C THR A 812 37.10 -33.98 -3.08
N GLY A 813 36.44 -33.00 -2.49
CA GLY A 813 35.86 -33.12 -1.17
C GLY A 813 35.15 -31.85 -0.74
N THR A 814 34.87 -31.77 0.56
CA THR A 814 34.23 -30.62 1.20
C THR A 814 35.19 -29.94 2.17
N GLY A 815 35.02 -28.64 2.36
CA GLY A 815 35.80 -27.84 3.31
C GLY A 815 35.15 -26.48 3.54
N ASP A 816 35.86 -25.63 4.28
CA ASP A 816 35.45 -24.26 4.56
C ASP A 816 36.51 -23.29 4.04
N LEU A 817 36.10 -22.24 3.33
CA LEU A 817 36.97 -21.16 2.83
C LEU A 817 36.90 -19.98 3.80
N SER A 818 38.05 -19.58 4.31
CA SER A 818 38.21 -18.39 5.14
C SER A 818 39.08 -17.35 4.43
N ILE A 819 38.59 -16.10 4.38
CA ILE A 819 39.30 -14.95 3.84
C ILE A 819 39.19 -13.82 4.87
N TYR A 820 40.31 -13.40 5.46
CA TYR A 820 40.39 -12.31 6.47
C TYR A 820 41.65 -11.46 6.28
N MET A 821 41.62 -10.21 6.77
CA MET A 821 42.77 -9.30 6.68
C MET A 821 43.70 -9.47 7.89
N LEU A 822 45.02 -9.56 7.64
CA LEU A 822 46.07 -9.62 8.67
C LEU A 822 46.69 -8.26 8.98
N SER A 823 46.65 -7.35 8.02
CA SER A 823 46.97 -5.93 8.23
C SER A 823 46.11 -5.08 7.28
N GLY A 824 45.68 -3.91 7.73
CA GLY A 824 44.66 -3.08 7.08
C GLY A 824 44.82 -1.60 7.40
N THR A 825 43.84 -0.81 6.96
CA THR A 825 43.85 0.66 7.12
C THR A 825 43.22 1.03 8.46
N ALA A 826 43.81 2.01 9.17
CA ALA A 826 43.22 2.55 10.40
C ALA A 826 41.81 3.10 10.11
N GLY A 827 40.87 2.91 11.06
CA GLY A 827 39.47 3.28 10.89
C GLY A 827 38.57 2.21 10.24
N PHE A 828 39.10 1.02 9.94
CA PHE A 828 38.25 -0.11 9.55
C PHE A 828 37.58 -0.75 10.78
N TRP A 829 36.26 -0.84 10.77
CA TRP A 829 35.47 -1.48 11.82
C TRP A 829 35.45 -3.00 11.64
N THR A 830 35.98 -3.75 12.61
CA THR A 830 35.93 -5.22 12.64
C THR A 830 34.72 -5.72 13.43
N GLY A 831 34.28 -4.99 14.46
CA GLY A 831 33.11 -5.36 15.29
C GLY A 831 33.25 -6.68 16.05
N THR A 832 34.47 -7.20 16.21
CA THR A 832 34.71 -8.56 16.71
C THR A 832 34.50 -8.74 18.21
N ILE A 833 34.42 -7.65 18.99
CA ILE A 833 34.23 -7.70 20.44
C ILE A 833 32.76 -7.41 20.80
N ASP A 834 32.26 -6.25 20.38
CA ASP A 834 30.91 -5.75 20.64
C ASP A 834 30.55 -4.63 19.66
N SER A 835 29.44 -3.92 19.89
CA SER A 835 28.99 -2.78 19.08
C SER A 835 29.57 -1.43 19.51
N ASP A 836 30.25 -1.32 20.65
CA ASP A 836 30.65 -0.02 21.21
C ASP A 836 31.76 0.65 20.38
N TRP A 837 31.47 1.82 19.80
CA TRP A 837 32.40 2.62 19.00
C TRP A 837 33.73 2.88 19.73
N ASP A 838 33.69 3.06 21.05
CA ASP A 838 34.86 3.43 21.85
C ASP A 838 35.70 2.22 22.31
N THR A 839 35.24 0.99 22.02
CA THR A 839 36.04 -0.21 22.20
C THR A 839 37.11 -0.29 21.13
N GLY A 840 38.34 0.14 21.46
CA GLY A 840 39.50 0.12 20.56
C GLY A 840 39.72 -1.21 19.83
N GLY A 841 39.39 -2.35 20.46
CA GLY A 841 39.53 -3.68 19.85
C GLY A 841 38.49 -4.02 18.77
N ASN A 842 37.46 -3.19 18.57
CA ASN A 842 36.56 -3.27 17.42
C ASN A 842 37.12 -2.55 16.18
N TRP A 843 38.24 -1.83 16.33
CA TRP A 843 38.94 -1.19 15.23
C TRP A 843 40.14 -2.04 14.83
N PHE A 844 40.37 -2.18 13.53
CA PHE A 844 41.39 -3.07 13.00
C PHE A 844 42.79 -2.83 13.58
N ASP A 845 43.18 -1.57 13.79
CA ASP A 845 44.49 -1.18 14.33
C ASP A 845 44.48 -1.05 15.87
N GLY A 846 43.38 -1.39 16.53
CA GLY A 846 43.19 -1.32 17.96
C GLY A 846 42.91 0.09 18.50
N ASN A 847 42.78 1.10 17.63
CA ASN A 847 42.64 2.50 18.04
C ASN A 847 41.29 3.07 17.60
N VAL A 848 40.61 3.73 18.54
CA VAL A 848 39.37 4.48 18.23
C VAL A 848 39.70 5.64 17.27
N PRO A 849 38.96 5.80 16.16
CA PRO A 849 39.16 6.87 15.19
C PRO A 849 38.99 8.26 15.81
N GLY A 850 39.73 9.21 15.25
CA GLY A 850 39.54 10.64 15.49
C GLY A 850 39.32 11.39 14.18
N ALA A 851 39.11 12.71 14.25
CA ALA A 851 38.81 13.60 13.13
C ALA A 851 39.74 13.55 11.89
N SER A 852 40.86 12.83 11.93
CA SER A 852 41.81 12.63 10.82
C SER A 852 41.78 11.23 10.20
N ILE A 853 40.93 10.33 10.70
CA ILE A 853 40.86 8.93 10.28
C ILE A 853 39.54 8.67 9.56
N ASP A 854 39.62 8.09 8.36
CA ASP A 854 38.45 7.66 7.61
C ASP A 854 37.92 6.36 8.19
N VAL A 855 36.62 6.32 8.48
CA VAL A 855 35.93 5.15 9.02
C VAL A 855 35.31 4.35 7.89
N GLN A 856 35.41 3.03 7.97
CA GLN A 856 34.83 2.12 6.99
C GLN A 856 34.10 0.98 7.68
N ILE A 857 32.83 0.77 7.33
CA ILE A 857 31.93 -0.20 7.97
C ILE A 857 31.24 -1.00 6.87
N TYR A 858 31.31 -2.33 6.91
CA TYR A 858 30.79 -3.24 5.88
C TYR A 858 30.00 -4.38 6.52
N SER A 859 29.23 -5.11 5.71
CA SER A 859 28.39 -6.23 6.13
C SER A 859 29.11 -7.42 6.79
N SER A 860 30.44 -7.49 6.68
CA SER A 860 31.23 -8.58 7.29
C SER A 860 31.39 -8.44 8.81
N ALA A 861 31.03 -7.30 9.41
CA ALA A 861 31.16 -7.10 10.84
C ALA A 861 30.09 -7.90 11.60
N PRO A 862 30.45 -8.72 12.62
CA PRO A 862 29.47 -9.49 13.38
C PRO A 862 28.64 -8.62 14.34
N ASN A 863 29.17 -7.45 14.73
CA ASN A 863 28.45 -6.41 15.46
C ASN A 863 28.69 -5.07 14.76
N TYR A 864 27.64 -4.30 14.50
CA TYR A 864 27.75 -2.97 13.90
C TYR A 864 28.04 -1.89 14.95
N PRO A 865 28.76 -0.82 14.59
CA PRO A 865 29.09 0.24 15.52
C PRO A 865 27.85 1.01 16.01
N GLU A 866 27.82 1.21 17.31
CA GLU A 866 26.90 2.06 18.06
C GLU A 866 27.72 3.15 18.75
N VAL A 867 27.33 4.41 18.50
CA VAL A 867 27.91 5.57 19.17
C VAL A 867 27.02 5.92 20.35
N ASP A 868 27.53 5.71 21.56
CA ASP A 868 26.84 6.02 22.83
C ASP A 868 27.39 7.29 23.52
N GLU A 869 28.61 7.72 23.17
CA GLU A 869 29.24 8.93 23.70
C GLU A 869 29.66 9.91 22.57
N THR A 870 30.69 10.74 22.80
CA THR A 870 31.19 11.70 21.80
C THR A 870 32.29 11.06 20.95
N ALA A 871 32.04 10.89 19.66
CA ALA A 871 32.95 10.32 18.68
C ALA A 871 33.30 11.31 17.56
N SER A 872 34.44 11.10 16.90
CA SER A 872 34.81 11.88 15.72
C SER A 872 35.57 11.06 14.69
N CYS A 873 35.38 11.39 13.41
CA CYS A 873 36.14 10.81 12.30
C CYS A 873 36.34 11.84 11.18
N ASN A 874 37.14 11.48 10.18
CA ASN A 874 37.33 12.28 8.98
C ASN A 874 36.17 12.05 8.00
N ASN A 875 36.16 10.93 7.26
CA ASN A 875 35.04 10.48 6.44
C ASN A 875 34.41 9.21 7.00
N ILE A 876 33.19 8.87 6.58
CA ILE A 876 32.58 7.55 6.81
C ILE A 876 32.23 6.91 5.47
N ILE A 877 32.59 5.64 5.31
CA ILE A 877 32.19 4.79 4.20
C ILE A 877 31.33 3.65 4.78
N LEU A 878 30.02 3.71 4.51
CA LEU A 878 29.04 2.66 4.84
C LEU A 878 28.91 1.75 3.63
N GLY A 879 29.65 0.65 3.59
CA GLY A 879 29.53 -0.32 2.50
C GLY A 879 28.22 -1.11 2.54
N ASP A 880 27.98 -1.89 1.49
CA ASP A 880 26.75 -2.70 1.36
C ASP A 880 26.49 -3.57 2.60
N GLY A 881 25.27 -3.46 3.13
CA GLY A 881 24.80 -4.08 4.37
C GLY A 881 25.47 -3.61 5.66
N GLY A 882 26.47 -2.73 5.62
CA GLY A 882 27.05 -2.09 6.80
C GLY A 882 26.06 -1.16 7.49
N SER A 883 26.14 -1.01 8.81
CA SER A 883 25.25 -0.13 9.57
C SER A 883 26.01 0.68 10.61
N LEU A 884 25.57 1.91 10.89
CA LEU A 884 26.05 2.76 11.97
C LEU A 884 24.88 3.39 12.70
N THR A 885 24.83 3.20 14.02
CA THR A 885 23.78 3.77 14.88
C THR A 885 24.35 4.84 15.80
N ILE A 886 23.67 5.98 15.89
CA ILE A 886 23.98 7.06 16.84
C ILE A 886 22.84 7.09 17.85
N ASN A 887 23.15 6.67 19.09
CA ASN A 887 22.16 6.51 20.15
C ASN A 887 21.86 7.81 20.90
N SER A 888 20.83 7.76 21.74
CA SER A 888 20.34 8.90 22.50
C SER A 888 21.43 9.51 23.37
N GLY A 889 21.64 10.82 23.26
CA GLY A 889 22.66 11.56 24.01
C GLY A 889 24.08 11.49 23.44
N ALA A 890 24.31 10.69 22.39
CA ALA A 890 25.60 10.58 21.72
C ALA A 890 25.83 11.71 20.71
N ASN A 891 27.11 12.02 20.43
CA ASN A 891 27.50 13.05 19.46
C ASN A 891 28.60 12.51 18.52
N LEU A 892 28.28 12.31 17.24
CA LEU A 892 29.25 11.96 16.21
C LEU A 892 29.57 13.18 15.34
N THR A 893 30.85 13.56 15.25
CA THR A 893 31.32 14.60 14.31
C THR A 893 32.11 13.98 13.15
N VAL A 894 31.66 14.21 11.92
CA VAL A 894 32.34 13.79 10.69
C VAL A 894 32.92 15.04 10.01
N SER A 895 34.24 15.07 9.83
CA SER A 895 34.94 16.26 9.30
C SER A 895 34.82 16.42 7.78
N GLY A 896 34.52 15.35 7.08
CA GLY A 896 34.29 15.28 5.63
C GLY A 896 32.95 14.64 5.33
N ASP A 897 32.94 13.67 4.42
CA ASP A 897 31.74 13.11 3.80
C ASP A 897 31.31 11.79 4.46
N VAL A 898 30.02 11.49 4.36
CA VAL A 898 29.48 10.14 4.59
C VAL A 898 29.03 9.58 3.25
N THR A 899 29.52 8.40 2.87
CA THR A 899 29.29 7.81 1.55
C THR A 899 28.93 6.33 1.64
N GLY A 900 28.15 5.82 0.68
CA GLY A 900 28.01 4.38 0.43
C GLY A 900 26.57 3.84 0.42
N ASP A 901 26.48 2.52 0.57
CA ASP A 901 25.29 1.69 0.32
C ASP A 901 24.67 1.14 1.62
N GLY A 902 25.28 1.44 2.78
CA GLY A 902 24.85 0.94 4.08
C GLY A 902 23.80 1.82 4.79
N SER A 903 23.59 1.54 6.07
CA SER A 903 22.58 2.16 6.92
C SER A 903 23.18 3.20 7.86
N LEU A 904 22.66 4.43 7.84
CA LEU A 904 22.92 5.45 8.85
C LEU A 904 21.65 5.63 9.69
N ILE A 905 21.73 5.34 10.98
CA ILE A 905 20.61 5.38 11.91
C ILE A 905 20.89 6.43 12.99
N VAL A 906 20.03 7.44 13.10
CA VAL A 906 20.07 8.46 14.15
C VAL A 906 18.87 8.25 15.08
N ASN A 907 19.13 7.76 16.28
CA ASN A 907 18.13 7.38 17.27
C ASN A 907 18.28 8.27 18.51
N ASP A 908 17.73 9.50 18.43
CA ASP A 908 17.85 10.56 19.44
C ASP A 908 19.26 11.13 19.70
N GLY A 909 20.26 10.71 18.95
CA GLY A 909 21.62 11.25 19.00
C GLY A 909 21.86 12.44 18.06
N VAL A 910 23.10 12.94 18.03
CA VAL A 910 23.53 14.01 17.11
C VAL A 910 24.61 13.49 16.17
N CYS A 911 24.37 13.58 14.86
CA CYS A 911 25.37 13.33 13.83
C CYS A 911 25.62 14.63 13.03
N ALA A 912 26.81 15.19 13.16
CA ALA A 912 27.22 16.43 12.52
C ALA A 912 28.27 16.15 11.44
N ILE A 913 27.83 16.11 10.19
CA ILE A 913 28.65 15.93 9.00
C ILE A 913 29.03 17.32 8.48
N SER A 914 30.32 17.58 8.30
CA SER A 914 30.80 18.87 7.78
C SER A 914 30.82 18.92 6.25
N GLY A 915 30.88 17.76 5.60
CA GLY A 915 30.74 17.59 4.15
C GLY A 915 29.37 17.04 3.76
N ASP A 916 29.35 16.25 2.70
CA ASP A 916 28.12 15.77 2.05
C ASP A 916 27.72 14.35 2.52
N LEU A 917 26.41 14.09 2.58
CA LEU A 917 25.84 12.74 2.71
C LEU A 917 25.48 12.20 1.32
N ASN A 918 26.24 11.19 0.86
CA ASN A 918 26.11 10.56 -0.46
C ASN A 918 25.67 9.09 -0.31
N ASN A 919 24.36 8.83 -0.33
CA ASN A 919 23.81 7.49 -0.21
C ASN A 919 23.33 6.90 -1.56
N SER A 920 23.61 5.61 -1.79
CA SER A 920 23.27 4.88 -3.02
C SER A 920 21.94 4.14 -2.95
N ALA A 921 21.54 3.48 -4.05
CA ALA A 921 20.18 2.95 -4.23
C ALA A 921 19.68 1.91 -3.23
N THR A 922 20.57 1.27 -2.47
CA THR A 922 20.26 0.25 -1.45
C THR A 922 20.45 0.77 -0.02
N ALA A 923 20.95 1.99 0.14
CA ALA A 923 21.23 2.58 1.44
C ALA A 923 19.95 2.87 2.23
N LEU A 924 20.09 2.92 3.56
CA LEU A 924 19.05 3.35 4.49
C LEU A 924 19.54 4.59 5.25
N VAL A 925 18.73 5.65 5.25
CA VAL A 925 18.88 6.75 6.20
C VAL A 925 17.64 6.77 7.09
N ASP A 926 17.81 6.46 8.37
CA ASP A 926 16.74 6.39 9.36
C ASP A 926 16.97 7.43 10.45
N VAL A 927 16.07 8.41 10.53
CA VAL A 927 16.09 9.45 11.57
C VAL A 927 14.82 9.33 12.40
N ASN A 928 14.99 8.72 13.57
CA ASN A 928 13.93 8.46 14.53
C ASN A 928 14.16 9.30 15.81
N GLY A 929 14.38 10.62 15.62
CA GLY A 929 14.74 11.53 16.71
C GLY A 929 16.10 12.20 16.52
N GLY A 930 16.51 13.04 17.46
CA GLY A 930 17.86 13.61 17.47
C GLY A 930 18.12 14.66 16.38
N THR A 931 19.37 14.83 15.97
CA THR A 931 19.78 15.80 14.93
C THR A 931 20.81 15.22 13.96
N LEU A 932 20.49 15.24 12.67
CA LEU A 932 21.43 14.96 11.58
C LEU A 932 21.74 16.26 10.83
N SER A 933 23.01 16.66 10.74
CA SER A 933 23.42 17.88 10.01
C SER A 933 24.46 17.56 8.96
N MET A 934 24.39 18.21 7.79
CA MET A 934 25.30 18.02 6.66
C MET A 934 25.41 19.29 5.80
N ASP A 935 26.44 19.38 4.94
CA ASP A 935 26.52 20.45 3.93
C ASP A 935 25.49 20.22 2.83
N GLY A 936 25.63 19.15 2.05
CA GLY A 936 24.65 18.69 1.06
C GLY A 936 24.21 17.24 1.26
N TRP A 937 23.03 16.92 0.72
CA TRP A 937 22.45 15.57 0.65
C TRP A 937 22.17 15.20 -0.81
N TYR A 938 23.18 14.66 -1.48
CA TYR A 938 23.15 14.28 -2.89
C TYR A 938 24.33 13.34 -3.19
N GLU A 939 24.36 12.73 -4.37
CA GLU A 939 25.53 11.98 -4.84
C GLU A 939 26.43 12.94 -5.65
N ALA A 940 27.76 12.89 -5.50
CA ALA A 940 28.67 13.85 -6.14
C ALA A 940 28.66 13.81 -7.69
N GLY A 941 28.19 14.89 -8.33
CA GLY A 941 28.08 15.05 -9.77
C GLY A 941 26.99 16.07 -10.14
N TYR A 942 27.06 16.73 -11.30
CA TYR A 942 25.97 17.61 -11.74
C TYR A 942 24.71 16.75 -11.98
N PHE A 943 23.67 16.93 -11.15
CA PHE A 943 22.39 16.20 -11.19
C PHE A 943 22.42 14.72 -10.78
N SER A 944 23.27 14.35 -9.81
CA SER A 944 23.25 13.02 -9.19
C SER A 944 22.48 13.02 -7.86
N TRP A 945 21.82 11.91 -7.59
CA TRP A 945 20.73 11.81 -6.63
C TRP A 945 21.17 10.97 -5.44
N ALA A 946 20.85 11.42 -4.22
CA ALA A 946 20.80 10.52 -3.08
C ALA A 946 19.71 9.47 -3.35
N ARG A 947 20.04 8.19 -3.27
CA ARG A 947 19.14 7.07 -3.57
C ARG A 947 18.97 6.17 -2.34
N GLY A 948 17.99 5.26 -2.38
CA GLY A 948 17.74 4.33 -1.28
C GLY A 948 16.55 4.73 -0.42
N VAL A 949 16.38 4.05 0.70
CA VAL A 949 15.23 4.20 1.59
C VAL A 949 15.50 5.29 2.61
N VAL A 950 14.58 6.26 2.72
CA VAL A 950 14.63 7.28 3.75
C VAL A 950 13.43 7.14 4.68
N LYS A 951 13.70 7.01 5.98
CA LYS A 951 12.70 6.94 7.03
C LYS A 951 12.86 8.12 7.96
N LEU A 952 11.85 8.97 7.98
CA LEU A 952 11.77 10.11 8.88
C LEU A 952 10.58 9.87 9.80
N SER A 953 10.87 9.48 11.04
CA SER A 953 9.84 9.27 12.09
C SER A 953 9.87 10.36 13.18
N GLY A 954 10.93 11.16 13.24
CA GLY A 954 11.11 12.27 14.17
C GLY A 954 12.44 13.00 13.99
N GLY A 955 12.80 13.90 14.92
CA GLY A 955 14.11 14.56 14.94
C GLY A 955 14.24 15.76 13.99
N THR A 956 15.48 16.26 13.84
CA THR A 956 15.81 17.40 12.99
C THR A 956 16.92 17.04 11.99
N ILE A 957 16.70 17.34 10.72
CA ILE A 957 17.71 17.26 9.67
C ILE A 957 18.05 18.67 9.22
N ASN A 958 19.34 19.02 9.21
CA ASN A 958 19.82 20.30 8.70
C ASN A 958 20.73 20.08 7.50
N VAL A 959 20.37 20.67 6.36
CA VAL A 959 21.17 20.64 5.14
C VAL A 959 21.52 22.07 4.76
N ALA A 960 22.82 22.40 4.71
CA ALA A 960 23.25 23.76 4.49
C ALA A 960 23.05 24.25 3.05
N THR A 961 23.24 23.39 2.04
CA THR A 961 23.34 23.81 0.63
C THR A 961 22.35 23.14 -0.32
N HIS A 962 22.36 21.81 -0.50
CA HIS A 962 21.56 21.17 -1.54
C HIS A 962 21.00 19.83 -1.09
N VAL A 963 19.71 19.57 -1.36
CA VAL A 963 19.06 18.27 -1.20
C VAL A 963 18.61 17.78 -2.58
N ALA A 964 19.10 16.65 -3.04
CA ALA A 964 18.68 16.02 -4.30
C ALA A 964 18.40 14.52 -4.06
N MET A 965 17.12 14.12 -4.05
CA MET A 965 16.70 12.76 -3.64
C MET A 965 15.93 12.02 -4.74
N ASN A 966 16.25 10.73 -4.94
CA ASN A 966 15.57 9.84 -5.88
C ASN A 966 15.25 8.46 -5.25
N ASN A 967 13.97 8.14 -5.12
CA ASN A 967 13.50 6.93 -4.43
C ASN A 967 13.00 5.82 -5.39
N ALA A 968 13.56 5.71 -6.60
CA ALA A 968 13.09 4.75 -7.61
C ALA A 968 13.14 3.25 -7.20
N ASN A 969 13.79 2.87 -6.11
CA ASN A 969 14.06 1.47 -5.74
C ASN A 969 13.57 1.05 -4.32
N GLY A 970 12.78 1.86 -3.61
CA GLY A 970 12.27 1.51 -2.27
C GLY A 970 11.09 2.35 -1.78
N THR A 971 10.44 1.96 -0.68
CA THR A 971 9.36 2.75 -0.04
C THR A 971 9.95 3.63 1.07
N SER A 972 10.06 4.93 0.80
CA SER A 972 10.41 5.94 1.82
C SER A 972 9.17 6.38 2.59
N VAL A 973 9.34 6.69 3.87
CA VAL A 973 8.24 6.98 4.80
C VAL A 973 8.52 8.27 5.55
N MET A 974 7.54 9.17 5.58
CA MET A 974 7.55 10.41 6.36
C MET A 974 6.39 10.38 7.35
N ASN A 975 6.65 9.82 8.52
CA ASN A 975 5.66 9.66 9.58
C ASN A 975 6.08 10.47 10.81
N GLY A 976 5.14 11.04 11.58
CA GLY A 976 5.49 11.73 12.83
C GLY A 976 6.16 13.12 12.68
N PRO A 977 6.61 13.73 13.80
CA PRO A 977 6.96 15.15 13.88
C PRO A 977 8.46 15.42 13.64
N PHE A 978 8.94 15.21 12.41
CA PHE A 978 10.31 15.58 12.04
C PHE A 978 10.39 17.03 11.52
N ASN A 979 11.60 17.62 11.53
CA ASN A 979 11.92 18.88 10.88
C ASN A 979 13.06 18.68 9.87
N LEU A 980 12.84 19.04 8.60
CA LEU A 980 13.87 19.07 7.57
C LEU A 980 14.17 20.52 7.18
N ASN A 981 15.32 21.04 7.61
CA ASN A 981 15.76 22.41 7.35
C ASN A 981 16.74 22.46 6.18
N ILE A 982 16.46 23.27 5.17
CA ILE A 982 17.24 23.35 3.93
C ILE A 982 17.70 24.79 3.68
N GLY A 983 19.01 25.00 3.61
CA GLY A 983 19.62 26.31 3.37
C GLY A 983 19.77 26.70 1.90
N GLY A 984 19.71 25.75 0.97
CA GLY A 984 19.69 26.05 -0.47
C GLY A 984 18.63 25.25 -1.21
N THR A 985 18.97 24.56 -2.30
CA THR A 985 17.97 23.99 -3.23
C THR A 985 17.43 22.66 -2.76
N LEU A 986 16.13 22.44 -2.99
CA LEU A 986 15.43 21.17 -2.82
C LEU A 986 15.04 20.61 -4.19
N GLN A 987 15.53 19.42 -4.51
CA GLN A 987 15.28 18.72 -5.75
C GLN A 987 14.84 17.28 -5.47
N MET A 988 13.78 16.82 -6.16
CA MET A 988 13.16 15.52 -5.93
C MET A 988 12.89 14.81 -7.26
N GLN A 989 13.13 13.49 -7.35
CA GLN A 989 12.79 12.66 -8.53
C GLN A 989 12.15 11.35 -8.07
N SER A 990 10.95 11.04 -8.57
CA SER A 990 10.24 9.77 -8.27
C SER A 990 10.01 9.51 -6.77
N LEU A 991 9.33 10.44 -6.09
CA LEU A 991 8.99 10.29 -4.68
C LEU A 991 7.51 9.93 -4.51
N SER A 992 7.23 8.64 -4.55
CA SER A 992 6.07 8.08 -3.87
C SER A 992 6.47 7.82 -2.41
N PHE A 993 6.33 8.82 -1.53
CA PHE A 993 6.24 8.49 -0.11
C PHE A 993 4.97 7.69 0.07
N SER A 994 5.08 6.43 0.49
CA SER A 994 3.91 5.56 0.63
C SER A 994 2.95 6.09 1.70
N GLU A 995 3.46 6.89 2.64
CA GLU A 995 2.71 7.55 3.70
C GLU A 995 3.34 8.92 4.04
N ILE A 996 2.51 9.97 4.05
CA ILE A 996 2.85 11.30 4.56
C ILE A 996 1.82 11.63 5.65
N THR A 997 2.17 11.38 6.91
CA THR A 997 1.24 11.56 8.05
C THR A 997 1.58 12.75 8.95
N GLY A 998 2.74 13.39 8.75
CA GLY A 998 3.21 14.53 9.55
C GLY A 998 4.55 15.13 9.09
N GLY A 999 5.10 16.02 9.91
CA GLY A 999 6.44 16.62 9.72
C GLY A 999 6.45 17.97 8.98
N THR A 1000 7.58 18.67 9.06
CA THR A 1000 7.77 20.01 8.48
C THR A 1000 9.05 20.10 7.67
N ILE A 1001 8.93 20.53 6.41
CA ILE A 1001 10.07 20.94 5.57
C ILE A 1001 10.19 22.46 5.69
N THR A 1002 11.33 22.95 6.18
CA THR A 1002 11.61 24.39 6.34
C THR A 1002 12.72 24.85 5.41
N LEU A 1003 12.41 25.78 4.53
CA LEU A 1003 13.35 26.45 3.64
C LEU A 1003 13.88 27.72 4.33
N ILE A 1004 15.18 27.76 4.66
CA ILE A 1004 15.76 28.79 5.54
C ILE A 1004 16.76 29.75 4.85
N GLY A 1005 17.22 29.43 3.64
CA GLY A 1005 18.18 30.27 2.91
C GLY A 1005 17.64 30.83 1.60
N SER A 1006 18.22 30.40 0.48
CA SER A 1006 17.79 30.80 -0.87
C SER A 1006 18.17 29.72 -1.88
N GLY A 1007 17.28 29.41 -2.81
CA GLY A 1007 17.52 28.35 -3.79
C GLY A 1007 16.31 28.06 -4.67
N TYR A 1008 16.29 26.88 -5.27
CA TYR A 1008 15.17 26.40 -6.07
C TYR A 1008 14.41 25.29 -5.34
N VAL A 1009 13.13 25.13 -5.68
CA VAL A 1009 12.35 23.93 -5.42
C VAL A 1009 11.99 23.32 -6.77
N LEU A 1010 12.57 22.16 -7.06
CA LEU A 1010 12.46 21.47 -8.35
C LEU A 1010 11.68 20.15 -8.17
N PRO A 1011 10.44 20.06 -8.72
CA PRO A 1011 9.57 18.89 -8.54
C PRO A 1011 10.00 17.66 -9.38
N PRO A 1012 9.41 16.47 -9.11
CA PRO A 1012 9.74 15.21 -9.79
C PRO A 1012 9.48 15.16 -11.30
N PHE A 1013 10.35 14.46 -12.05
CA PHE A 1013 10.18 14.22 -13.50
C PHE A 1013 9.04 13.23 -13.79
N GLY A 1014 8.16 13.56 -14.75
CA GLY A 1014 7.09 12.66 -15.21
C GLY A 1014 5.73 12.88 -14.55
N THR A 1015 5.06 11.79 -14.17
CA THR A 1015 3.69 11.76 -13.63
C THR A 1015 3.60 11.92 -12.10
N GLU A 1016 4.72 12.13 -11.43
CA GLU A 1016 4.80 12.13 -9.95
C GLU A 1016 4.62 13.55 -9.38
N THR A 1017 3.93 13.67 -8.24
CA THR A 1017 3.64 14.94 -7.57
C THR A 1017 4.62 15.22 -6.43
N PHE A 1018 5.11 16.46 -6.29
CA PHE A 1018 5.76 16.88 -5.03
C PHE A 1018 4.71 16.91 -3.92
N ALA A 1019 4.96 16.24 -2.80
CA ALA A 1019 4.05 16.21 -1.66
C ALA A 1019 4.78 16.44 -0.32
N ALA A 1020 4.19 17.27 0.54
CA ALA A 1020 4.66 17.49 1.91
C ALA A 1020 3.47 17.72 2.85
N TYR A 1021 3.62 17.35 4.13
CA TYR A 1021 2.62 17.68 5.13
C TYR A 1021 2.65 19.18 5.45
N ASN A 1022 3.70 19.68 6.10
CA ASN A 1022 3.93 21.12 6.24
C ASN A 1022 5.12 21.56 5.39
N LEU A 1023 4.93 22.61 4.61
CA LEU A 1023 6.00 23.35 3.96
C LEU A 1023 6.10 24.74 4.58
N MET A 1024 7.28 25.08 5.08
CA MET A 1024 7.55 26.38 5.70
C MET A 1024 8.69 27.08 4.97
N VAL A 1025 8.55 28.37 4.74
CA VAL A 1025 9.61 29.23 4.21
C VAL A 1025 9.91 30.28 5.26
N ASN A 1026 11.07 30.15 5.90
CA ASN A 1026 11.61 31.11 6.84
C ASN A 1026 12.97 31.60 6.32
N ALA A 1027 12.92 32.10 5.09
CA ALA A 1027 14.09 32.35 4.27
C ALA A 1027 14.67 33.74 4.51
N THR A 1028 15.99 33.85 4.46
CA THR A 1028 16.68 35.16 4.40
C THR A 1028 16.74 35.74 2.98
N GLY A 1029 16.38 34.94 1.96
CA GLY A 1029 16.39 35.33 0.56
C GLY A 1029 15.17 34.83 -0.21
N THR A 1030 15.41 34.46 -1.47
CA THR A 1030 14.36 34.03 -2.42
C THR A 1030 14.42 32.54 -2.67
N TYR A 1031 13.26 31.89 -2.64
CA TYR A 1031 13.04 30.54 -3.15
C TYR A 1031 12.22 30.56 -4.42
N VAL A 1032 12.70 29.91 -5.47
CA VAL A 1032 12.01 29.82 -6.77
C VAL A 1032 11.48 28.40 -6.97
N PHE A 1033 10.17 28.27 -7.10
CA PHE A 1033 9.47 27.06 -7.51
C PHE A 1033 9.40 27.07 -9.03
N ALA A 1034 10.17 26.19 -9.67
CA ALA A 1034 10.35 26.18 -11.13
C ALA A 1034 9.87 24.89 -11.78
N ARG A 1035 9.36 25.00 -13.02
CA ARG A 1035 9.12 23.88 -13.94
C ARG A 1035 10.18 23.84 -15.04
N ASP A 1036 10.68 22.64 -15.32
CA ASP A 1036 11.39 22.23 -16.53
C ASP A 1036 10.38 21.57 -17.51
N ALA A 1037 10.69 21.52 -18.80
CA ALA A 1037 9.78 21.25 -19.91
C ALA A 1037 9.13 19.83 -19.96
N LEU A 1038 9.20 19.05 -18.87
CA LEU A 1038 8.84 17.61 -18.79
C LEU A 1038 7.86 17.25 -17.65
N PHE A 1039 7.24 18.24 -16.98
CA PHE A 1039 6.42 18.00 -15.78
C PHE A 1039 4.91 18.19 -16.03
N ASN A 1040 4.06 17.29 -15.52
CA ASN A 1040 2.64 17.20 -15.91
C ASN A 1040 1.63 17.29 -14.75
N GLN A 1041 2.02 17.47 -13.48
CA GLN A 1041 1.08 17.37 -12.34
C GLN A 1041 1.33 18.35 -11.18
N ASP A 1042 0.26 18.53 -10.39
CA ASP A 1042 0.13 19.47 -9.27
C ASP A 1042 1.11 19.18 -8.12
N SER A 1043 1.73 20.22 -7.57
CA SER A 1043 2.43 20.10 -6.27
C SER A 1043 1.41 20.23 -5.14
N ILE A 1044 1.38 19.28 -4.20
CA ILE A 1044 0.36 19.22 -3.13
C ILE A 1044 1.03 19.33 -1.76
N VAL A 1045 0.76 20.40 -1.02
CA VAL A 1045 1.17 20.53 0.38
C VAL A 1045 -0.05 20.65 1.28
N ASN A 1046 -0.04 20.08 2.48
CA ASN A 1046 -1.18 20.24 3.38
C ASN A 1046 -1.23 21.67 3.94
N ASN A 1047 -0.17 22.13 4.61
CA ASN A 1047 -0.02 23.52 5.06
C ASN A 1047 1.17 24.19 4.38
N PHE A 1048 1.01 25.47 4.02
CA PHE A 1048 2.09 26.29 3.46
C PHE A 1048 2.25 27.61 4.22
N ASP A 1049 3.36 27.78 4.92
CA ASP A 1049 3.63 28.97 5.72
C ASP A 1049 4.85 29.73 5.20
N ILE A 1050 4.69 31.00 4.83
CA ILE A 1050 5.78 31.89 4.45
C ILE A 1050 6.00 32.88 5.58
N LEU A 1051 6.93 32.55 6.47
CA LEU A 1051 7.25 33.34 7.66
C LEU A 1051 8.22 34.49 7.36
N ALA A 1052 9.12 34.31 6.40
CA ALA A 1052 10.09 35.33 5.99
C ALA A 1052 10.62 35.04 4.57
N GLY A 1053 11.16 36.07 3.92
CA GLY A 1053 11.80 35.97 2.60
C GLY A 1053 10.81 36.14 1.44
N THR A 1054 11.21 35.63 0.28
CA THR A 1054 10.41 35.70 -0.96
C THR A 1054 10.23 34.31 -1.55
N VAL A 1055 8.99 33.94 -1.87
CA VAL A 1055 8.66 32.77 -2.67
C VAL A 1055 8.25 33.24 -4.05
N GLN A 1056 8.87 32.69 -5.10
CA GLN A 1056 8.53 32.95 -6.48
C GLN A 1056 8.09 31.68 -7.17
N PHE A 1057 6.95 31.72 -7.87
CA PHE A 1057 6.55 30.67 -8.80
C PHE A 1057 6.86 31.18 -10.22
N HIS A 1058 8.00 30.79 -10.80
CA HIS A 1058 8.52 31.34 -12.05
C HIS A 1058 8.94 30.23 -13.03
N SER A 1059 8.86 30.50 -14.34
CA SER A 1059 9.51 29.63 -15.34
C SER A 1059 10.95 30.09 -15.55
N ASP A 1060 11.93 29.23 -15.22
CA ASP A 1060 13.36 29.58 -15.30
C ASP A 1060 13.85 29.81 -16.75
N ASP A 1061 13.08 29.35 -17.75
CA ASP A 1061 13.43 29.40 -19.16
C ASP A 1061 12.68 30.46 -19.97
N GLY A 1062 11.78 31.22 -19.34
CA GLY A 1062 10.94 32.21 -20.01
C GLY A 1062 9.93 31.60 -20.99
N THR A 1063 9.64 30.30 -20.90
CA THR A 1063 8.67 29.61 -21.78
C THR A 1063 7.23 29.72 -21.31
N GLY A 1064 6.97 30.27 -20.12
CA GLY A 1064 5.61 30.52 -19.63
C GLY A 1064 4.82 29.25 -19.34
N MET A 1065 5.48 28.18 -18.89
CA MET A 1065 4.81 26.95 -18.48
C MET A 1065 4.12 27.14 -17.11
N PRO A 1066 2.83 26.75 -16.96
CA PRO A 1066 2.08 26.94 -15.72
C PRO A 1066 2.55 26.01 -14.60
N VAL A 1067 2.82 26.54 -13.40
CA VAL A 1067 2.93 25.73 -12.17
C VAL A 1067 1.55 25.69 -11.52
N ASP A 1068 0.96 24.51 -11.37
CA ASP A 1068 -0.28 24.31 -10.62
C ASP A 1068 0.08 23.86 -9.19
N PHE A 1069 -0.20 24.71 -8.19
CA PHE A 1069 0.17 24.48 -6.80
C PHE A 1069 -1.07 24.38 -5.91
N VAL A 1070 -1.22 23.26 -5.19
CA VAL A 1070 -2.38 22.97 -4.34
C VAL A 1070 -1.97 22.98 -2.86
N VAL A 1071 -2.63 23.83 -2.08
CA VAL A 1071 -2.56 23.84 -0.62
C VAL A 1071 -3.82 23.17 -0.09
N GLY A 1072 -3.66 22.02 0.57
CA GLY A 1072 -4.73 21.16 1.06
C GLY A 1072 -5.51 21.75 2.24
N ASN A 1073 -4.86 22.60 3.04
CA ASN A 1073 -5.40 23.30 4.18
C ASN A 1073 -5.02 24.80 4.06
N ASN A 1074 -4.18 25.35 4.94
CA ASN A 1074 -3.98 26.79 5.04
C ASN A 1074 -2.72 27.29 4.33
N LEU A 1075 -2.82 28.47 3.72
CA LEU A 1075 -1.69 29.29 3.29
C LEU A 1075 -1.55 30.50 4.23
N THR A 1076 -0.40 30.63 4.90
CA THR A 1076 -0.09 31.80 5.73
C THR A 1076 1.08 32.58 5.15
N ILE A 1077 0.97 33.90 5.08
CA ILE A 1077 2.05 34.81 4.70
C ILE A 1077 2.23 35.84 5.81
N ALA A 1078 3.35 35.77 6.52
CA ALA A 1078 3.65 36.66 7.63
C ALA A 1078 4.04 38.08 7.16
N ALA A 1079 3.98 39.04 8.09
CA ALA A 1079 4.35 40.42 7.84
C ALA A 1079 5.80 40.55 7.31
N GLY A 1080 5.95 41.16 6.14
CA GLY A 1080 7.24 41.36 5.47
C GLY A 1080 7.70 40.20 4.58
N ALA A 1081 6.98 39.07 4.57
CA ALA A 1081 7.19 38.00 3.61
C ALA A 1081 6.52 38.33 2.26
N VAL A 1082 7.02 37.73 1.18
CA VAL A 1082 6.54 37.96 -0.19
C VAL A 1082 6.22 36.63 -0.87
N LEU A 1083 5.03 36.52 -1.44
CA LEU A 1083 4.65 35.50 -2.42
C LEU A 1083 4.44 36.19 -3.77
N ASP A 1084 5.15 35.72 -4.78
CA ASP A 1084 5.13 36.28 -6.12
C ASP A 1084 4.90 35.14 -7.11
N THR A 1085 3.88 35.25 -7.94
CA THR A 1085 3.54 34.21 -8.92
C THR A 1085 3.59 34.82 -10.31
N ASP A 1086 4.21 34.11 -11.26
CA ASP A 1086 4.32 34.56 -12.64
C ASP A 1086 3.00 34.38 -13.41
N VAL A 1087 2.91 35.03 -14.58
CA VAL A 1087 1.73 35.13 -15.45
C VAL A 1087 1.14 33.82 -15.94
N SER A 1088 1.86 32.70 -15.75
CA SER A 1088 1.44 31.37 -16.12
C SER A 1088 1.10 30.47 -14.92
N SER A 1089 1.35 30.83 -13.67
CA SER A 1089 1.12 29.90 -12.55
C SER A 1089 -0.32 29.93 -12.03
N SER A 1090 -0.83 28.80 -11.53
CA SER A 1090 -2.13 28.71 -10.85
C SER A 1090 -1.94 28.21 -9.41
N MET A 1091 -2.83 28.61 -8.51
CA MET A 1091 -2.78 28.13 -7.13
C MET A 1091 -4.18 27.89 -6.58
N THR A 1092 -4.38 26.73 -5.97
CA THR A 1092 -5.63 26.35 -5.31
C THR A 1092 -5.38 26.15 -3.82
N ILE A 1093 -6.04 26.93 -2.99
CA ILE A 1093 -5.99 26.89 -1.53
C ILE A 1093 -7.33 26.35 -1.04
N LYS A 1094 -7.34 25.11 -0.54
CA LYS A 1094 -8.58 24.46 -0.09
C LYS A 1094 -9.05 24.94 1.28
N GLY A 1095 -8.14 25.43 2.13
CA GLY A 1095 -8.45 26.05 3.43
C GLY A 1095 -8.30 27.58 3.40
N ASP A 1096 -7.90 28.16 4.53
CA ASP A 1096 -7.81 29.62 4.70
C ASP A 1096 -6.53 30.21 4.08
N PHE A 1097 -6.67 31.39 3.48
CA PHE A 1097 -5.57 32.22 3.01
C PHE A 1097 -5.39 33.42 3.94
N ASN A 1098 -4.36 33.38 4.78
CA ASN A 1098 -4.04 34.43 5.75
C ASN A 1098 -2.79 35.21 5.28
N ASN A 1099 -2.94 36.49 4.98
CA ASN A 1099 -1.86 37.31 4.45
C ASN A 1099 -1.69 38.62 5.24
N ASP A 1100 -0.57 38.72 5.94
CA ASP A 1100 -0.02 39.93 6.55
C ASP A 1100 1.19 40.51 5.78
N GLY A 1101 1.67 39.79 4.75
CA GLY A 1101 2.80 40.16 3.89
C GLY A 1101 2.37 40.74 2.54
N THR A 1102 3.09 40.41 1.47
CA THR A 1102 2.72 40.79 0.09
C THR A 1102 2.51 39.54 -0.76
N ALA A 1103 1.34 39.38 -1.35
CA ALA A 1103 1.04 38.34 -2.32
C ALA A 1103 0.71 38.97 -3.68
N THR A 1104 1.32 38.47 -4.75
CA THR A 1104 1.07 38.88 -6.14
C THR A 1104 0.63 37.67 -6.96
N PHE A 1105 -0.58 37.75 -7.50
CA PHE A 1105 -1.25 36.73 -8.31
C PHE A 1105 -1.42 37.25 -9.74
N ASP A 1106 -0.55 36.83 -10.66
CA ASP A 1106 -0.51 37.34 -12.04
C ASP A 1106 -1.23 36.43 -13.06
N ASN A 1107 -1.99 37.04 -13.97
CA ASN A 1107 -2.61 36.55 -15.23
C ASN A 1107 -3.32 35.18 -15.33
N ASN A 1108 -3.32 34.31 -14.31
CA ASN A 1108 -3.95 32.99 -14.34
C ASN A 1108 -4.99 32.77 -13.22
N THR A 1109 -5.44 31.54 -12.99
CA THR A 1109 -6.53 31.20 -12.06
C THR A 1109 -5.99 30.94 -10.66
N TYR A 1110 -6.59 31.58 -9.66
CA TYR A 1110 -6.32 31.40 -8.24
C TYR A 1110 -7.63 31.11 -7.53
N GLU A 1111 -7.69 30.03 -6.77
CA GLU A 1111 -8.90 29.59 -6.09
C GLU A 1111 -8.63 29.48 -4.59
N VAL A 1112 -9.45 30.13 -3.77
CA VAL A 1112 -9.45 29.98 -2.31
C VAL A 1112 -10.82 29.48 -1.89
N ARG A 1113 -10.89 28.24 -1.40
CA ARG A 1113 -12.15 27.65 -0.93
C ARG A 1113 -12.49 28.05 0.51
N GLY A 1114 -11.48 28.28 1.34
CA GLY A 1114 -11.65 28.82 2.69
C GLY A 1114 -11.73 30.35 2.72
N ASN A 1115 -11.52 30.92 3.91
CA ASN A 1115 -11.60 32.35 4.13
C ASN A 1115 -10.32 33.05 3.66
N VAL A 1116 -10.45 34.30 3.22
CA VAL A 1116 -9.30 35.18 2.98
C VAL A 1116 -9.22 36.23 4.07
N GLY A 1117 -8.14 36.18 4.85
CA GLY A 1117 -7.78 37.18 5.85
C GLY A 1117 -6.65 38.07 5.34
N LEU A 1118 -6.94 39.34 5.04
CA LEU A 1118 -5.91 40.35 4.80
C LEU A 1118 -5.74 41.21 6.07
N GLY A 1119 -4.65 41.00 6.81
CA GLY A 1119 -4.39 41.80 8.00
C GLY A 1119 -3.84 43.19 7.66
N SER A 1120 -3.59 44.01 8.69
CA SER A 1120 -3.33 45.46 8.50
C SER A 1120 -2.07 45.81 7.69
N GLY A 1121 -1.12 44.87 7.59
CA GLY A 1121 0.07 44.97 6.74
C GLY A 1121 -0.04 44.22 5.42
N GLY A 1122 -1.09 43.42 5.24
CA GLY A 1122 -1.29 42.55 4.10
C GLY A 1122 -1.57 43.33 2.82
N VAL A 1123 -0.86 42.97 1.75
CA VAL A 1123 -1.08 43.45 0.39
C VAL A 1123 -1.36 42.25 -0.48
N LEU A 1124 -2.50 42.26 -1.18
CA LEU A 1124 -2.79 41.31 -2.25
C LEU A 1124 -2.92 42.06 -3.57
N ASN A 1125 -2.04 41.75 -4.52
CA ASN A 1125 -2.08 42.24 -5.89
C ASN A 1125 -2.66 41.15 -6.79
N ALA A 1126 -3.90 41.33 -7.24
CA ALA A 1126 -4.49 40.51 -8.28
C ALA A 1126 -4.24 41.18 -9.65
N GLY A 1127 -3.50 40.49 -10.52
CA GLY A 1127 -3.16 40.90 -11.88
C GLY A 1127 -4.36 40.87 -12.83
N THR A 1128 -4.17 40.37 -14.06
CA THR A 1128 -5.28 40.26 -15.04
C THR A 1128 -5.98 38.90 -15.04
N GLY A 1129 -5.63 38.02 -14.09
CA GLY A 1129 -6.16 36.65 -13.96
C GLY A 1129 -7.54 36.55 -13.30
N THR A 1130 -7.93 35.34 -12.90
CA THR A 1130 -9.18 35.08 -12.16
C THR A 1130 -8.84 34.71 -10.71
N LEU A 1131 -9.37 35.46 -9.75
CA LEU A 1131 -9.33 35.12 -8.32
C LEU A 1131 -10.73 34.70 -7.86
N THR A 1132 -10.92 33.43 -7.54
CA THR A 1132 -12.16 32.89 -7.01
C THR A 1132 -12.02 32.69 -5.50
N ILE A 1133 -12.95 33.22 -4.72
CA ILE A 1133 -13.00 33.05 -3.28
C ILE A 1133 -14.38 32.50 -2.92
N GLU A 1134 -14.43 31.27 -2.40
CA GLU A 1134 -15.69 30.65 -1.98
C GLU A 1134 -16.05 31.01 -0.52
N GLY A 1135 -15.04 31.20 0.34
CA GLY A 1135 -15.22 31.59 1.74
C GLY A 1135 -15.37 33.10 1.99
N ASN A 1136 -15.32 33.50 3.26
CA ASN A 1136 -15.49 34.91 3.64
C ASN A 1136 -14.22 35.72 3.42
N TRP A 1137 -14.39 37.01 3.11
CA TRP A 1137 -13.28 37.95 2.95
C TRP A 1137 -13.24 38.95 4.11
N ALA A 1138 -12.17 38.91 4.91
CA ALA A 1138 -11.91 39.86 5.99
C ALA A 1138 -10.74 40.78 5.62
N ASN A 1139 -11.01 42.07 5.39
CA ASN A 1139 -10.01 43.02 4.90
C ASN A 1139 -9.69 44.15 5.90
N ILE A 1140 -8.46 44.17 6.39
CA ILE A 1140 -7.86 45.31 7.10
C ILE A 1140 -6.65 45.87 6.31
N GLY A 1141 -6.20 45.16 5.27
CA GLY A 1141 -5.06 45.49 4.41
C GLY A 1141 -5.42 46.13 3.06
N ALA A 1142 -4.53 46.00 2.08
CA ALA A 1142 -4.68 46.56 0.74
C ALA A 1142 -4.92 45.46 -0.31
N PHE A 1143 -6.00 45.61 -1.08
CA PHE A 1143 -6.28 44.78 -2.25
C PHE A 1143 -6.18 45.63 -3.52
N ASN A 1144 -5.27 45.27 -4.42
CA ASN A 1144 -5.05 45.95 -5.70
C ASN A 1144 -5.48 45.03 -6.84
N HIS A 1145 -6.27 45.55 -7.78
CA HIS A 1145 -6.79 44.77 -8.91
C HIS A 1145 -6.75 45.59 -10.21
N ASN A 1146 -6.06 45.08 -11.24
CA ASN A 1146 -5.66 45.88 -12.40
C ASN A 1146 -6.45 45.60 -13.71
N SER A 1147 -7.21 44.50 -13.84
CA SER A 1147 -8.22 44.27 -14.93
C SER A 1147 -8.81 42.84 -15.01
N GLY A 1148 -8.53 41.95 -14.05
CA GLY A 1148 -9.01 40.56 -14.03
C GLY A 1148 -10.45 40.35 -13.56
N THR A 1149 -10.79 39.11 -13.21
CA THR A 1149 -12.12 38.74 -12.63
C THR A 1149 -11.94 38.31 -11.19
N VAL A 1150 -12.69 38.91 -10.27
CA VAL A 1150 -12.78 38.46 -8.87
C VAL A 1150 -14.20 37.99 -8.62
N SER A 1151 -14.39 36.71 -8.25
CA SER A 1151 -15.70 36.14 -7.93
C SER A 1151 -15.72 35.55 -6.54
N GLY A 1152 -16.62 36.03 -5.68
CA GLY A 1152 -16.79 35.57 -4.31
C GLY A 1152 -17.79 36.42 -3.53
N LEU A 1153 -18.25 35.92 -2.37
CA LEU A 1153 -19.11 36.66 -1.44
C LEU A 1153 -18.28 37.75 -0.73
N MET A 1154 -18.03 38.87 -1.40
CA MET A 1154 -17.50 40.07 -0.74
C MET A 1154 -18.60 40.66 0.15
N ASP A 1155 -18.43 40.61 1.47
CA ASP A 1155 -19.26 41.40 2.38
C ASP A 1155 -19.05 42.88 2.05
N GLN A 1156 -20.11 43.57 1.61
CA GLN A 1156 -20.09 44.93 1.05
C GLN A 1156 -19.85 46.02 2.11
N GLN A 1157 -18.85 45.86 2.98
CA GLN A 1157 -18.43 46.87 3.96
C GLN A 1157 -16.96 47.25 3.86
N ARG A 1158 -16.42 47.45 2.64
CA ARG A 1158 -15.58 48.61 2.27
C ARG A 1158 -15.08 48.57 0.84
#